data_AF-A0A933YNT1-F1
#
_entry.id   AF-A0A933YNT1-F1
#
_cell.length_a   1.000
_cell.length_b   1.000
_cell.length_c   1.000
_cell.angle_alpha   90.00
_cell.angle_beta   90.00
_cell.angle_gamma   90.00
#
_symmetry.space_group_name_H-M   'P 1'
#
loop_
_entity.id
_entity.type
_entity.pdbx_description
1 polymer ?
#
loop_
_entity_poly.entity_id
_entity_poly.type
_entity_poly.pdbx_seq_one_letter_code
_entity_poly.pdbx_strand_id
1 'polypeptide(L)'
;MRKTVYKARLSVAALLAIFVADGALSQNIDTATIGYLMKVKLDNYGTMGRYAYKEGEAAALRAGKVGLEYPIGAPYEHLFGSGVWIGGLLDTSASGTSSPIRGVSVAYEGWSGPYHEFFPGITPDDRIWRGGVGIPKPAGWDAYWGSQLTYFPIADDERYMRYNDFSKGVTGHVPLRLEVIQRNYSWNSTYADAIMIVEYTIYNRGVRPVDSTYVGFFFEADVGPISAANFWTRNFTGYYKDSRTAYIHNPSDRGSTPAGVTHIDTTSEDPRLRYSFRWFAGNETPSNDAGKYALMSSGRINPDEFPRLSDSRFVFSFGPYSLRPYATSRESLRIAIAVLSGYDIRGNHLRSLQSNAGAALNIYRLQGIRLPKVPPSPPLRAEVGFRKVTLNWRWTPQDSIQSGFLNPEENWDTTNTVARRYPWRYAPPYPDSINPNRGGRNFEAYKIWRSENPDSPDQSFTLLRQVDTERDSFEYNTGLEYQYVDSNLVRGKTYVYSVTSKSIPNLVTVKIPGPGGGIIEREVPDSPLESSKQANKLRIDLPFSVSKKLGEVAVVPNPYRTDRDYTLESGGYEGLNSKWDENHRVVKFINLPEKCTIKVFSLAGDLVRTIDHDGGGGAFPTGDHNVTLLSESNRALASGIYIFTVESAFGVQTGKFVIIR
;
A
#
# COMPACT_ATOMS: atom_id res chain seq x y z
N MET A 1 -20.10 -5.78 83.39
CA MET A 1 -18.76 -6.38 83.30
C MET A 1 -18.80 -7.63 82.43
N ARG A 2 -18.40 -7.56 81.15
CA ARG A 2 -17.95 -8.74 80.39
C ARG A 2 -16.83 -8.32 79.45
N LYS A 3 -15.65 -8.92 79.68
CA LYS A 3 -14.44 -8.80 78.87
C LYS A 3 -14.63 -9.56 77.56
N THR A 4 -14.24 -8.96 76.43
CA THR A 4 -13.88 -9.69 75.22
C THR A 4 -12.50 -9.23 74.78
N VAL A 5 -11.68 -10.22 74.47
CA VAL A 5 -10.23 -10.17 74.23
C VAL A 5 -9.91 -9.69 72.80
N TYR A 6 -8.78 -9.00 72.71
CA TYR A 6 -8.09 -8.45 71.54
C TYR A 6 -7.93 -9.38 70.33
N LYS A 7 -8.01 -8.79 69.13
CA LYS A 7 -6.96 -8.86 68.08
C LYS A 7 -7.06 -7.64 67.15
N ALA A 8 -5.99 -6.84 67.13
CA ALA A 8 -5.63 -5.90 66.04
C ALA A 8 -4.77 -6.69 65.02
N ARG A 9 -4.72 -6.42 63.70
CA ARG A 9 -4.32 -5.20 62.98
C ARG A 9 -4.52 -5.38 61.46
N LEU A 10 -4.68 -4.24 60.77
CA LEU A 10 -4.49 -3.92 59.32
C LEU A 10 -5.45 -4.60 58.30
N SER A 11 -5.92 -4.00 57.20
CA SER A 11 -6.12 -2.62 56.66
C SER A 11 -6.69 -2.80 55.24
N VAL A 12 -7.65 -1.99 54.80
CA VAL A 12 -7.75 -1.29 53.48
C VAL A 12 -9.18 -0.77 53.32
N ALA A 13 -9.27 0.53 53.00
CA ALA A 13 -10.48 1.29 52.77
C ALA A 13 -11.20 0.85 51.50
N ALA A 14 -12.51 0.60 51.62
CA ALA A 14 -13.45 0.58 50.51
C ALA A 14 -14.46 1.70 50.77
N LEU A 15 -14.20 2.90 50.23
CA LEU A 15 -15.24 3.91 50.03
C LEU A 15 -15.74 3.74 48.59
N LEU A 16 -17.01 3.36 48.48
CA LEU A 16 -17.77 3.25 47.25
C LEU A 16 -17.80 4.63 46.55
N ALA A 17 -17.00 4.80 45.50
CA ALA A 17 -17.24 5.84 44.52
C ALA A 17 -18.31 5.34 43.55
N ILE A 18 -19.40 6.09 43.47
CA ILE A 18 -20.50 5.90 42.52
C ILE A 18 -19.91 6.00 41.11
N PHE A 19 -19.77 4.86 40.42
CA PHE A 19 -19.62 4.84 38.97
C PHE A 19 -20.95 5.29 38.38
N VAL A 20 -21.06 6.56 38.01
CA VAL A 20 -21.96 6.94 36.92
C VAL A 20 -21.35 6.33 35.67
N ALA A 21 -22.01 5.29 35.15
CA ALA A 21 -21.76 4.80 33.82
C ALA A 21 -22.12 5.92 32.83
N ASP A 22 -21.14 6.73 32.43
CA ASP A 22 -21.24 7.49 31.20
C ASP A 22 -21.35 6.47 30.07
N GLY A 23 -22.54 6.37 29.47
CA GLY A 23 -22.73 5.73 28.18
C GLY A 23 -22.00 6.51 27.10
N ALA A 24 -20.68 6.43 27.09
CA ALA A 24 -19.85 6.99 26.03
C ALA A 24 -20.10 6.19 24.76
N LEU A 25 -20.65 6.83 23.73
CA LEU A 25 -20.61 6.27 22.38
C LEU A 25 -19.14 6.04 22.01
N SER A 26 -18.81 4.79 21.72
CA SER A 26 -17.44 4.31 21.65
C SER A 26 -16.71 4.88 20.43
N GLN A 27 -15.43 5.18 20.61
CA GLN A 27 -14.52 5.44 19.51
C GLN A 27 -14.64 4.35 18.43
N ASN A 28 -14.84 4.78 17.19
CA ASN A 28 -14.97 3.90 16.04
C ASN A 28 -13.71 3.98 15.20
N ILE A 29 -13.04 2.83 15.03
CA ILE A 29 -11.79 2.70 14.26
C ILE A 29 -12.09 1.94 12.98
N ASP A 30 -11.49 2.40 11.89
CA ASP A 30 -11.53 1.74 10.59
C ASP A 30 -10.15 1.75 9.94
N THR A 31 -9.98 0.97 8.87
CA THR A 31 -8.75 0.95 8.06
C THR A 31 -9.11 1.32 6.62
N ALA A 32 -8.41 2.31 6.09
CA ALA A 32 -8.39 2.60 4.66
C ALA A 32 -7.28 1.77 4.01
N THR A 33 -7.60 1.09 2.91
CA THR A 33 -6.60 0.36 2.11
C THR A 33 -6.36 1.13 0.82
N ILE A 34 -5.10 1.42 0.52
CA ILE A 34 -4.66 2.26 -0.58
C ILE A 34 -3.79 1.43 -1.53
N GLY A 35 -4.23 1.34 -2.78
CA GLY A 35 -3.59 0.50 -3.78
C GLY A 35 -3.56 -0.96 -3.33
N TYR A 36 -2.47 -1.62 -3.68
CA TYR A 36 -2.16 -2.97 -3.18
C TYR A 36 -1.17 -2.97 -2.03
N LEU A 37 -0.71 -1.78 -1.58
CA LEU A 37 0.53 -1.65 -0.81
C LEU A 37 0.46 -0.77 0.43
N MET A 38 -0.54 0.10 0.66
CA MET A 38 -0.57 0.93 1.88
C MET A 38 -1.86 0.75 2.68
N LYS A 39 -1.78 0.74 4.01
CA LYS A 39 -2.94 0.82 4.91
C LYS A 39 -2.77 1.93 5.92
N VAL A 40 -3.86 2.62 6.26
CA VAL A 40 -3.88 3.64 7.31
C VAL A 40 -5.07 3.38 8.24
N LYS A 41 -4.80 3.32 9.55
CA LYS A 41 -5.86 3.29 10.57
C LYS A 41 -6.42 4.69 10.79
N LEU A 42 -7.74 4.79 10.83
CA LEU A 42 -8.50 6.04 11.02
C LEU A 42 -9.47 5.86 12.20
N ASP A 43 -9.77 6.95 12.92
CA ASP A 43 -10.87 6.98 13.86
C ASP A 43 -11.87 8.12 13.59
N ASN A 44 -13.05 8.06 14.20
CA ASN A 44 -14.08 9.09 14.09
C ASN A 44 -13.78 10.40 14.86
N TYR A 45 -12.57 10.56 15.41
CA TYR A 45 -12.09 11.79 16.06
C TYR A 45 -11.25 12.62 15.08
N GLY A 46 -10.93 12.06 13.90
CA GLY A 46 -10.03 12.66 12.93
C GLY A 46 -8.57 12.24 13.11
N THR A 47 -8.30 11.21 13.92
CA THR A 47 -6.96 10.65 14.15
C THR A 47 -6.60 9.65 13.06
N MET A 48 -5.32 9.61 12.72
CA MET A 48 -4.69 8.59 11.88
C MET A 48 -3.59 7.88 12.68
N GLY A 49 -3.45 6.55 12.58
CA GLY A 49 -2.34 5.77 13.20
C GLY A 49 -2.56 5.19 14.62
N ARG A 50 -2.96 6.01 15.60
CA ARG A 50 -2.86 5.81 17.08
C ARG A 50 -3.19 4.42 17.68
N TYR A 51 -4.10 3.66 17.10
CA TYR A 51 -4.60 2.41 17.73
C TYR A 51 -3.99 1.15 17.14
N ALA A 52 -2.72 1.27 16.76
CA ALA A 52 -1.90 0.23 16.20
C ALA A 52 -1.49 -0.78 17.28
N TYR A 53 -0.71 -0.41 18.30
CA TYR A 53 -0.24 -1.32 19.35
C TYR A 53 0.02 -0.57 20.67
N LYS A 54 0.03 -1.30 21.81
CA LYS A 54 0.44 -0.73 23.11
C LYS A 54 1.93 -0.92 23.31
N GLU A 55 2.62 0.10 23.81
CA GLU A 55 4.01 0.01 24.22
C GLU A 55 4.17 -1.13 25.27
N GLY A 56 5.14 -2.02 25.06
CA GLY A 56 5.35 -3.22 25.88
C GLY A 56 4.66 -4.51 25.39
N GLU A 57 3.79 -4.48 24.37
CA GLU A 57 3.30 -5.71 23.73
C GLU A 57 4.46 -6.42 23.00
N ALA A 58 4.51 -7.76 23.11
CA ALA A 58 5.53 -8.57 22.43
C ALA A 58 5.49 -8.38 20.90
N ALA A 59 6.64 -8.41 20.23
CA ALA A 59 6.74 -8.16 18.78
C ALA A 59 5.80 -9.05 17.93
N ALA A 60 5.54 -10.29 18.35
CA ALA A 60 4.60 -11.20 17.69
C ALA A 60 3.13 -10.73 17.76
N LEU A 61 2.75 -9.96 18.80
CA LEU A 61 1.41 -9.40 18.99
C LEU A 61 1.21 -8.07 18.25
N ARG A 62 2.29 -7.48 17.73
CA ARG A 62 2.28 -6.23 16.94
C ARG A 62 2.00 -6.47 15.44
N ALA A 63 2.03 -7.73 14.98
CA ALA A 63 1.68 -8.07 13.60
C ALA A 63 0.20 -7.74 13.31
N GLY A 64 -0.07 -6.95 12.27
CA GLY A 64 -1.41 -6.46 11.91
C GLY A 64 -1.92 -5.28 12.78
N LYS A 65 -1.06 -4.79 13.66
CA LYS A 65 -1.32 -3.73 14.63
C LYS A 65 -0.40 -2.54 14.32
N VAL A 66 -0.45 -2.08 13.07
CA VAL A 66 0.36 -0.98 12.52
C VAL A 66 -0.55 0.20 12.16
N GLY A 67 -0.10 1.43 12.41
CA GLY A 67 -0.88 2.66 12.24
C GLY A 67 -0.89 3.13 10.79
N LEU A 68 0.28 3.15 10.17
CA LEU A 68 0.45 3.21 8.72
C LEU A 68 1.42 2.12 8.26
N GLU A 69 0.94 1.22 7.42
CA GLU A 69 1.70 0.08 6.90
C GLU A 69 2.02 0.30 5.43
N TYR A 70 3.31 0.26 5.07
CA TYR A 70 3.77 0.26 3.67
C TYR A 70 5.13 -0.46 3.54
N PRO A 71 5.33 -1.31 2.51
CA PRO A 71 4.28 -1.99 1.77
C PRO A 71 3.47 -2.93 2.69
N ILE A 72 2.21 -3.22 2.36
CA ILE A 72 1.35 -4.16 3.10
C ILE A 72 2.05 -5.52 3.21
N GLY A 73 1.98 -6.11 4.40
CA GLY A 73 2.64 -7.38 4.76
C GLY A 73 4.06 -7.19 5.29
N ALA A 74 4.61 -5.98 5.23
CA ALA A 74 5.91 -5.67 5.82
C ALA A 74 5.75 -5.26 7.29
N PRO A 75 6.65 -5.71 8.19
CA PRO A 75 6.58 -5.41 9.61
C PRO A 75 7.12 -4.00 9.93
N TYR A 76 6.72 -2.98 9.18
CA TYR A 76 7.21 -1.61 9.33
C TYR A 76 6.07 -0.69 9.80
N GLU A 77 6.29 -0.02 10.92
CA GLU A 77 5.47 1.11 11.34
C GLU A 77 5.96 2.39 10.65
N HIS A 78 5.03 3.31 10.43
CA HIS A 78 5.31 4.62 9.84
C HIS A 78 4.62 5.76 10.56
N LEU A 79 3.49 5.49 11.21
CA LEU A 79 2.66 6.53 11.81
C LEU A 79 2.09 6.02 13.12
N PHE A 80 2.72 6.41 14.22
CA PHE A 80 2.19 6.13 15.54
C PHE A 80 0.89 6.90 15.74
N GLY A 81 0.84 8.19 15.42
CA GLY A 81 -0.38 8.98 15.49
C GLY A 81 -0.29 10.32 14.77
N SER A 82 -1.40 10.76 14.20
CA SER A 82 -1.49 12.05 13.50
C SER A 82 -2.92 12.57 13.51
N GLY A 83 -3.07 13.89 13.36
CA GLY A 83 -4.37 14.54 13.31
C GLY A 83 -4.28 15.99 12.90
N VAL A 84 -5.41 16.54 12.47
CA VAL A 84 -5.53 17.96 12.15
C VAL A 84 -5.50 18.81 13.42
N TRP A 85 -4.77 19.92 13.36
CA TRP A 85 -4.76 21.01 14.33
C TRP A 85 -5.40 22.22 13.67
N ILE A 86 -6.40 22.84 14.30
CA ILE A 86 -7.00 24.06 13.80
C ILE A 86 -6.89 25.11 14.90
N GLY A 87 -6.10 26.14 14.64
CA GLY A 87 -5.81 27.21 15.58
C GLY A 87 -6.29 28.55 15.09
N GLY A 88 -6.75 29.43 15.98
CA GLY A 88 -7.25 30.74 15.61
C GLY A 88 -7.35 31.72 16.77
N LEU A 89 -7.66 32.96 16.43
CA LEU A 89 -7.92 34.05 17.37
C LEU A 89 -9.42 34.23 17.55
N LEU A 90 -9.90 33.97 18.76
CA LEU A 90 -11.28 34.26 19.17
C LEU A 90 -11.37 35.69 19.68
N ASP A 91 -12.27 36.48 19.09
CA ASP A 91 -12.59 37.80 19.58
C ASP A 91 -13.40 37.72 20.88
N THR A 92 -12.82 38.21 21.97
CA THR A 92 -13.41 38.26 23.32
C THR A 92 -14.07 39.59 23.66
N SER A 93 -14.11 40.55 22.73
CA SER A 93 -14.63 41.88 23.01
C SER A 93 -16.11 41.82 23.44
N ALA A 94 -16.34 42.11 24.72
CA ALA A 94 -17.67 42.42 25.25
C ALA A 94 -17.77 43.90 25.68
N SER A 95 -16.64 44.56 25.96
CA SER A 95 -16.59 45.99 26.29
C SER A 95 -15.13 46.44 26.51
N GLY A 96 -14.56 47.21 25.56
CA GLY A 96 -13.50 48.17 25.85
C GLY A 96 -12.03 47.77 25.68
N THR A 97 -11.65 46.48 25.66
CA THR A 97 -10.25 46.07 25.35
C THR A 97 -10.19 44.67 24.75
N SER A 98 -9.55 44.54 23.57
CA SER A 98 -9.39 43.28 22.83
C SER A 98 -8.14 42.52 23.31
N SER A 99 -8.32 41.45 24.09
CA SER A 99 -7.29 40.40 24.22
C SER A 99 -7.80 39.14 23.55
N PRO A 100 -7.50 38.93 22.25
CA PRO A 100 -7.98 37.74 21.55
C PRO A 100 -7.46 36.47 22.23
N ILE A 101 -8.35 35.51 22.47
CA ILE A 101 -7.94 34.19 22.98
C ILE A 101 -7.36 33.39 21.82
N ARG A 102 -6.15 32.88 22.01
CA ARG A 102 -5.52 31.91 21.11
C ARG A 102 -6.07 30.54 21.46
N GLY A 103 -6.92 29.99 20.62
CA GLY A 103 -7.44 28.63 20.76
C GLY A 103 -6.82 27.71 19.70
N VAL A 104 -6.59 26.46 20.06
CA VAL A 104 -6.21 25.40 19.11
C VAL A 104 -7.00 24.17 19.47
N SER A 105 -7.73 23.62 18.50
CA SER A 105 -8.42 22.34 18.64
C SER A 105 -7.66 21.28 17.86
N VAL A 106 -7.37 20.16 18.50
CA VAL A 106 -6.55 19.06 17.94
C VAL A 106 -7.35 17.77 17.79
N ALA A 107 -7.16 17.08 16.66
CA ALA A 107 -7.65 15.72 16.50
C ALA A 107 -6.69 14.72 17.15
N TYR A 108 -5.40 15.05 17.27
CA TYR A 108 -4.39 14.25 17.96
C TYR A 108 -3.18 15.13 18.31
N GLU A 109 -2.63 15.02 19.53
CA GLU A 109 -1.50 15.84 20.01
C GLU A 109 -0.37 15.07 20.70
N GLY A 110 -0.38 13.73 20.59
CA GLY A 110 0.65 12.86 21.16
C GLY A 110 0.43 12.48 22.63
N TRP A 111 1.52 12.25 23.38
CA TRP A 111 1.49 11.62 24.72
C TRP A 111 1.16 12.53 25.92
N SER A 112 1.15 13.85 25.76
CA SER A 112 1.24 14.80 26.90
C SER A 112 0.05 15.75 27.08
N GLY A 113 -1.15 15.40 26.60
CA GLY A 113 -2.36 16.22 26.75
C GLY A 113 -3.66 15.42 26.90
N PRO A 114 -4.85 16.05 26.84
CA PRO A 114 -6.15 15.37 26.75
C PRO A 114 -6.29 14.40 25.56
N TYR A 115 -5.26 14.30 24.71
CA TYR A 115 -5.09 13.42 23.55
C TYR A 115 -5.87 13.87 22.32
N HIS A 116 -7.07 14.41 22.53
CA HIS A 116 -7.99 14.90 21.52
C HIS A 116 -8.82 16.05 22.10
N GLU A 117 -9.08 17.08 21.30
CA GLU A 117 -10.04 18.15 21.59
C GLU A 117 -11.21 18.13 20.60
N PHE A 118 -11.05 17.46 19.45
CA PHE A 118 -12.15 17.06 18.58
C PHE A 118 -12.77 15.73 19.02
N PHE A 119 -14.10 15.67 18.98
CA PHE A 119 -14.89 14.48 19.28
C PHE A 119 -15.96 14.27 18.21
N PRO A 120 -16.37 13.02 17.95
CA PRO A 120 -17.61 12.78 17.22
C PRO A 120 -18.79 13.52 17.89
N GLY A 121 -19.88 13.67 17.15
CA GLY A 121 -21.14 14.08 17.76
C GLY A 121 -21.63 13.06 18.81
N ILE A 122 -22.82 13.32 19.35
CA ILE A 122 -23.39 12.56 20.47
C ILE A 122 -24.40 11.49 20.02
N THR A 123 -24.44 11.14 18.74
CA THR A 123 -25.33 10.13 18.19
C THR A 123 -24.55 8.89 17.72
N PRO A 124 -25.15 7.68 17.73
CA PRO A 124 -24.49 6.47 17.21
C PRO A 124 -24.05 6.57 15.74
N ASP A 125 -24.66 7.49 14.98
CA ASP A 125 -24.35 7.74 13.57
C ASP A 125 -23.11 8.64 13.36
N ASP A 126 -22.56 9.22 14.44
CA ASP A 126 -21.27 9.93 14.46
C ASP A 126 -20.08 8.95 14.44
N ARG A 127 -20.11 8.05 13.46
CA ARG A 127 -19.13 6.99 13.20
C ARG A 127 -18.41 7.22 11.87
N ILE A 128 -17.47 6.34 11.54
CA ILE A 128 -16.90 6.31 10.19
C ILE A 128 -17.91 5.65 9.25
N TRP A 129 -18.30 6.37 8.21
CA TRP A 129 -19.10 5.87 7.10
C TRP A 129 -18.20 5.41 5.97
N ARG A 130 -18.55 4.28 5.35
CA ARG A 130 -17.82 3.71 4.21
C ARG A 130 -18.54 3.98 2.90
N GLY A 131 -17.78 4.27 1.86
CA GLY A 131 -18.26 4.36 0.48
C GLY A 131 -17.16 3.95 -0.49
N GLY A 132 -17.48 3.99 -1.77
CA GLY A 132 -16.56 3.66 -2.85
C GLY A 132 -17.28 3.42 -4.16
N VAL A 133 -16.58 3.52 -5.28
CA VAL A 133 -17.14 3.24 -6.60
C VAL A 133 -17.64 1.78 -6.63
N GLY A 134 -18.90 1.60 -7.00
CA GLY A 134 -19.57 0.28 -7.00
C GLY A 134 -20.11 -0.16 -5.64
N ILE A 135 -19.90 0.61 -4.56
CA ILE A 135 -20.46 0.33 -3.24
C ILE A 135 -21.85 0.99 -3.12
N PRO A 136 -22.92 0.24 -2.80
CA PRO A 136 -24.25 0.80 -2.60
C PRO A 136 -24.27 1.87 -1.50
N LYS A 137 -25.13 2.88 -1.66
CA LYS A 137 -25.32 3.93 -0.65
C LYS A 137 -25.67 3.32 0.71
N PRO A 138 -24.94 3.64 1.79
CA PRO A 138 -25.23 3.10 3.11
C PRO A 138 -26.65 3.46 3.60
N ALA A 139 -27.30 2.50 4.27
CA ALA A 139 -28.57 2.75 4.94
C ALA A 139 -28.41 3.85 6.01
N GLY A 140 -29.35 4.79 6.06
CA GLY A 140 -29.29 5.95 6.97
C GLY A 140 -28.46 7.14 6.47
N TRP A 141 -27.77 7.02 5.33
CA TRP A 141 -26.91 8.10 4.80
C TRP A 141 -27.65 9.43 4.67
N ASP A 142 -28.79 9.45 3.98
CA ASP A 142 -29.53 10.69 3.71
C ASP A 142 -30.11 11.29 5.01
N ALA A 143 -30.46 10.45 5.99
CA ALA A 143 -30.98 10.90 7.28
C ALA A 143 -29.89 11.59 8.12
N TYR A 144 -28.66 11.06 8.09
CA TYR A 144 -27.54 11.61 8.85
C TYR A 144 -26.87 12.79 8.13
N TRP A 145 -26.53 12.64 6.85
CA TRP A 145 -25.79 13.65 6.08
C TRP A 145 -26.68 14.74 5.48
N GLY A 146 -27.95 14.44 5.20
CA GLY A 146 -28.89 15.37 4.58
C GLY A 146 -28.31 16.06 3.34
N SER A 147 -28.45 17.38 3.27
CA SER A 147 -27.89 18.21 2.21
C SER A 147 -26.42 18.60 2.40
N GLN A 148 -25.80 18.25 3.55
CA GLN A 148 -24.40 18.60 3.82
C GLN A 148 -23.42 17.73 3.01
N LEU A 149 -23.82 16.51 2.67
CA LEU A 149 -22.99 15.60 1.88
C LEU A 149 -23.84 14.64 1.03
N THR A 150 -23.79 14.82 -0.29
CA THR A 150 -24.40 13.90 -1.26
C THR A 150 -23.54 12.65 -1.42
N TYR A 151 -24.15 11.46 -1.40
CA TYR A 151 -23.45 10.22 -1.68
C TYR A 151 -23.14 10.11 -3.19
N PHE A 152 -21.88 10.38 -3.54
CA PHE A 152 -21.38 10.27 -4.90
C PHE A 152 -19.90 9.86 -4.86
N PRO A 153 -19.60 8.57 -4.66
CA PRO A 153 -18.24 8.11 -4.53
C PRO A 153 -17.47 8.21 -5.85
N ILE A 154 -16.19 8.56 -5.75
CA ILE A 154 -15.26 8.80 -6.87
C ILE A 154 -13.97 7.98 -6.76
N ALA A 155 -13.65 7.47 -5.58
CA ALA A 155 -12.52 6.57 -5.33
C ALA A 155 -12.99 5.14 -5.00
N ASP A 156 -12.09 4.16 -5.10
CA ASP A 156 -12.42 2.75 -4.86
C ASP A 156 -12.73 2.47 -3.39
N ASP A 157 -12.05 3.17 -2.48
CA ASP A 157 -12.25 3.08 -1.04
C ASP A 157 -12.33 4.48 -0.41
N GLU A 158 -13.49 4.81 0.17
CA GLU A 158 -13.76 6.12 0.78
C GLU A 158 -14.23 6.02 2.22
N ARG A 159 -13.78 6.98 3.04
CA ARG A 159 -14.16 7.10 4.46
C ARG A 159 -14.65 8.51 4.76
N TYR A 160 -15.78 8.60 5.43
CA TYR A 160 -16.43 9.85 5.80
C TYR A 160 -16.66 9.90 7.29
N MET A 161 -16.35 11.04 7.91
CA MET A 161 -16.54 11.25 9.34
C MET A 161 -16.81 12.72 9.65
N ARG A 162 -17.51 12.94 10.76
CA ARG A 162 -17.81 14.27 11.28
C ARG A 162 -17.41 14.34 12.74
N TYR A 163 -16.71 15.38 13.11
CA TYR A 163 -16.30 15.65 14.48
C TYR A 163 -16.28 17.16 14.74
N ASN A 164 -16.29 17.55 15.99
CA ASN A 164 -16.33 18.94 16.42
C ASN A 164 -15.66 19.12 17.80
N ASP A 165 -15.32 20.36 18.14
CA ASP A 165 -14.63 20.71 19.39
C ASP A 165 -15.58 21.14 20.52
N PHE A 166 -16.90 21.10 20.29
CA PHE A 166 -17.89 21.73 21.19
C PHE A 166 -18.95 20.77 21.74
N SER A 167 -19.02 19.53 21.27
CA SER A 167 -19.95 18.50 21.75
C SER A 167 -19.54 17.96 23.11
N LYS A 168 -18.23 17.99 23.41
CA LYS A 168 -17.64 17.52 24.65
C LYS A 168 -16.63 18.53 25.17
N GLY A 169 -16.79 18.93 26.43
CA GLY A 169 -15.86 19.84 27.09
C GLY A 169 -14.53 19.14 27.44
N VAL A 170 -13.42 19.84 27.22
CA VAL A 170 -12.08 19.42 27.61
C VAL A 170 -11.50 20.41 28.61
N THR A 171 -11.06 19.91 29.76
CA THR A 171 -10.48 20.75 30.82
C THR A 171 -9.26 21.49 30.31
N GLY A 172 -9.26 22.83 30.44
CA GLY A 172 -8.14 23.68 30.03
C GLY A 172 -8.14 24.09 28.56
N HIS A 173 -9.12 23.65 27.77
CA HIS A 173 -9.29 24.03 26.36
C HIS A 173 -10.50 24.98 26.20
N VAL A 174 -10.36 25.99 25.33
CA VAL A 174 -11.46 26.87 24.94
C VAL A 174 -11.84 26.54 23.50
N PRO A 175 -13.02 25.95 23.25
CA PRO A 175 -13.39 25.52 21.92
C PRO A 175 -13.56 26.70 20.96
N LEU A 176 -13.01 26.55 19.77
CA LEU A 176 -13.20 27.46 18.63
C LEU A 176 -14.61 27.35 18.03
N ARG A 177 -15.37 26.32 18.43
CA ARG A 177 -16.70 25.96 17.94
C ARG A 177 -16.68 25.58 16.47
N LEU A 178 -15.74 24.72 16.12
CA LEU A 178 -15.51 24.21 14.78
C LEU A 178 -16.17 22.83 14.61
N GLU A 179 -16.85 22.65 13.49
CA GLU A 179 -17.27 21.34 13.00
C GLU A 179 -16.46 21.00 11.74
N VAL A 180 -15.97 19.77 11.66
CA VAL A 180 -15.16 19.29 10.57
C VAL A 180 -15.83 18.07 9.95
N ILE A 181 -15.99 18.10 8.62
CA ILE A 181 -16.30 16.93 7.81
C ILE A 181 -15.00 16.50 7.13
N GLN A 182 -14.54 15.29 7.42
CA GLN A 182 -13.34 14.70 6.81
C GLN A 182 -13.73 13.61 5.82
N ARG A 183 -13.12 13.64 4.64
CA ARG A 183 -13.28 12.64 3.57
C ARG A 183 -11.90 12.09 3.21
N ASN A 184 -11.79 10.78 3.07
CA ASN A 184 -10.55 10.12 2.67
C ASN A 184 -10.80 9.36 1.37
N TYR A 185 -9.87 9.46 0.42
CA TYR A 185 -9.95 8.87 -0.91
C TYR A 185 -8.74 7.99 -1.18
N SER A 186 -9.03 6.75 -1.56
CA SER A 186 -8.02 5.74 -1.87
C SER A 186 -8.44 4.94 -3.10
N TRP A 187 -7.47 4.57 -3.94
CA TRP A 187 -7.72 3.82 -5.17
C TRP A 187 -6.89 2.55 -5.21
N ASN A 188 -7.39 1.53 -5.90
CA ASN A 188 -6.69 0.26 -6.13
C ASN A 188 -5.81 0.30 -7.40
N SER A 189 -5.35 1.50 -7.80
CA SER A 189 -4.51 1.70 -8.98
C SER A 189 -3.07 1.97 -8.58
N THR A 190 -2.13 1.42 -9.36
CA THR A 190 -0.69 1.65 -9.16
C THR A 190 -0.28 3.11 -9.32
N TYR A 191 -1.11 3.94 -9.96
CA TYR A 191 -0.88 5.39 -10.09
C TYR A 191 -1.05 6.15 -8.76
N ALA A 192 -1.83 5.59 -7.82
CA ALA A 192 -2.05 6.15 -6.49
C ALA A 192 -1.50 5.24 -5.38
N ASP A 193 -0.54 4.36 -5.71
CA ASP A 193 0.10 3.50 -4.72
C ASP A 193 0.78 4.38 -3.65
N ALA A 194 0.46 4.11 -2.39
CA ALA A 194 0.91 4.88 -1.23
C ALA A 194 0.51 6.36 -1.24
N ILE A 195 -0.65 6.69 -1.80
CA ILE A 195 -1.24 8.04 -1.76
C ILE A 195 -2.68 7.95 -1.24
N MET A 196 -2.93 8.51 -0.06
CA MET A 196 -4.28 8.74 0.45
C MET A 196 -4.57 10.24 0.43
N ILE A 197 -5.59 10.67 -0.32
CA ILE A 197 -6.03 12.07 -0.29
C ILE A 197 -7.03 12.23 0.86
N VAL A 198 -6.85 13.28 1.65
CA VAL A 198 -7.76 13.65 2.74
C VAL A 198 -8.24 15.08 2.54
N GLU A 199 -9.55 15.25 2.50
CA GLU A 199 -10.20 16.56 2.46
C GLU A 199 -10.91 16.86 3.77
N TYR A 200 -10.74 18.09 4.23
CA TYR A 200 -11.39 18.65 5.41
C TYR A 200 -12.28 19.80 4.96
N THR A 201 -13.56 19.75 5.32
CA THR A 201 -14.46 20.90 5.25
C THR A 201 -14.75 21.38 6.66
N ILE A 202 -14.29 22.59 6.97
CA ILE A 202 -14.29 23.19 8.29
C ILE A 202 -15.36 24.29 8.34
N TYR A 203 -16.28 24.16 9.29
CA TYR A 203 -17.36 25.09 9.55
C TYR A 203 -17.14 25.79 10.88
N ASN A 204 -17.18 27.12 10.89
CA ASN A 204 -17.34 27.87 12.13
C ASN A 204 -18.82 27.83 12.55
N ARG A 205 -19.13 27.04 13.57
CA ARG A 205 -20.46 26.92 14.20
C ARG A 205 -20.67 27.91 15.34
N GLY A 206 -19.67 28.73 15.64
CA GLY A 206 -19.76 29.84 16.57
C GLY A 206 -20.54 31.03 16.02
N VAL A 207 -20.72 32.04 16.87
CA VAL A 207 -21.42 33.30 16.54
C VAL A 207 -20.47 34.45 16.19
N ARG A 208 -19.16 34.23 16.35
CA ARG A 208 -18.09 35.20 16.07
C ARG A 208 -17.11 34.62 15.06
N PRO A 209 -16.44 35.44 14.24
CA PRO A 209 -15.35 34.98 13.38
C PRO A 209 -14.21 34.37 14.20
N VAL A 210 -13.56 33.34 13.63
CA VAL A 210 -12.25 32.89 14.07
C VAL A 210 -11.25 33.51 13.10
N ASP A 211 -10.46 34.48 13.58
CA ASP A 211 -9.51 35.20 12.75
C ASP A 211 -8.12 34.56 12.80
N SER A 212 -7.29 34.86 11.81
CA SER A 212 -5.93 34.37 11.68
C SER A 212 -5.83 32.85 11.90
N THR A 213 -6.76 32.11 11.28
CA THR A 213 -6.85 30.66 11.41
C THR A 213 -5.70 29.99 10.69
N TYR A 214 -5.03 29.06 11.37
CA TYR A 214 -4.03 28.17 10.78
C TYR A 214 -4.55 26.74 10.85
N VAL A 215 -4.36 26.00 9.77
CA VAL A 215 -4.60 24.55 9.73
C VAL A 215 -3.24 23.87 9.70
N GLY A 216 -3.05 22.88 10.55
CA GLY A 216 -1.81 22.12 10.64
C GLY A 216 -2.06 20.64 10.83
N PHE A 217 -1.01 19.86 10.62
CA PHE A 217 -1.02 18.42 10.78
C PHE A 217 0.14 18.06 11.69
N PHE A 218 -0.21 17.56 12.88
CA PHE A 218 0.76 16.99 13.80
C PHE A 218 0.99 15.53 13.41
N PHE A 219 2.25 15.15 13.27
CA PHE A 219 2.67 13.85 12.76
C PHE A 219 3.69 13.27 13.73
N GLU A 220 3.25 12.31 14.53
CA GLU A 220 4.07 11.51 15.44
C GLU A 220 4.29 10.16 14.79
N ALA A 221 5.53 9.96 14.35
CA ALA A 221 5.85 8.85 13.50
C ALA A 221 7.01 8.05 14.07
N ASP A 222 6.75 6.75 14.16
CA ASP A 222 7.73 5.75 14.53
C ASP A 222 8.08 5.00 13.25
N VAL A 223 8.91 5.57 12.37
CA VAL A 223 9.28 4.85 11.15
C VAL A 223 10.29 3.76 11.49
N GLY A 224 9.97 2.52 11.16
CA GLY A 224 10.92 1.41 11.21
C GLY A 224 10.31 0.05 11.54
N PRO A 225 11.15 -1.00 11.60
CA PRO A 225 10.71 -2.36 11.87
C PRO A 225 10.24 -2.54 13.30
N ILE A 226 8.99 -2.98 13.48
CA ILE A 226 8.36 -3.20 14.80
C ILE A 226 9.07 -4.26 15.66
N SER A 227 9.93 -5.07 15.04
CA SER A 227 10.76 -6.09 15.68
C SER A 227 12.09 -5.55 16.21
N ALA A 228 12.56 -4.40 15.74
CA ALA A 228 13.76 -3.78 16.27
C ALA A 228 13.47 -3.03 17.57
N ALA A 229 14.39 -3.05 18.52
CA ALA A 229 14.25 -2.24 19.72
C ALA A 229 14.52 -0.76 19.40
N ASN A 230 13.73 0.15 19.98
CA ASN A 230 13.94 1.60 19.92
C ASN A 230 14.08 2.18 18.49
N PHE A 231 13.45 1.57 17.49
CA PHE A 231 13.54 2.03 16.09
C PHE A 231 13.06 3.48 15.91
N TRP A 232 12.05 3.91 16.67
CA TRP A 232 11.55 5.28 16.70
C TRP A 232 12.65 6.32 16.99
N THR A 233 13.69 5.98 17.78
CA THR A 233 14.81 6.89 18.08
C THR A 233 15.77 7.14 16.92
N ARG A 234 15.62 6.40 15.81
CA ARG A 234 16.53 6.42 14.64
C ARG A 234 15.89 7.10 13.43
N ASN A 235 14.99 8.05 13.68
CA ASN A 235 14.23 8.76 12.67
C ASN A 235 14.79 10.17 12.43
N PHE A 236 14.56 10.74 11.26
CA PHE A 236 14.71 12.18 11.03
C PHE A 236 13.54 12.71 10.22
N THR A 237 13.20 13.97 10.44
CA THR A 237 12.17 14.68 9.65
C THR A 237 12.81 15.65 8.65
N GLY A 238 12.24 15.78 7.45
CA GLY A 238 12.63 16.78 6.45
C GLY A 238 11.44 17.44 5.75
N TYR A 239 11.75 18.39 4.86
CA TYR A 239 10.74 19.16 4.13
C TYR A 239 11.09 19.42 2.66
N TYR A 240 10.19 19.07 1.75
CA TYR A 240 10.26 19.44 0.33
C TYR A 240 9.49 20.73 0.11
N LYS A 241 10.23 21.80 -0.19
CA LYS A 241 9.65 23.12 -0.43
C LYS A 241 8.76 23.16 -1.67
N ASP A 242 9.18 22.51 -2.75
CA ASP A 242 8.51 22.60 -4.06
C ASP A 242 7.14 21.92 -4.05
N SER A 243 7.04 20.76 -3.40
CA SER A 243 5.78 20.02 -3.24
C SER A 243 5.06 20.32 -1.93
N ARG A 244 5.62 21.15 -1.05
CA ARG A 244 5.08 21.45 0.30
C ARG A 244 4.83 20.19 1.12
N THR A 245 5.83 19.31 1.16
CA THR A 245 5.76 17.98 1.77
C THR A 245 6.65 17.91 3.00
N ALA A 246 6.06 17.68 4.18
CA ALA A 246 6.81 17.29 5.36
C ALA A 246 6.87 15.76 5.43
N TYR A 247 8.03 15.20 5.73
CA TYR A 247 8.24 13.75 5.74
C TYR A 247 9.19 13.32 6.84
N ILE A 248 9.14 12.04 7.18
CA ILE A 248 9.99 11.39 8.16
C ILE A 248 10.54 10.08 7.59
N HIS A 249 11.76 9.73 7.96
CA HIS A 249 12.43 8.51 7.49
C HIS A 249 13.37 7.94 8.55
N ASN A 250 13.51 6.61 8.54
CA ASN A 250 14.52 5.88 9.30
C ASN A 250 15.58 5.33 8.35
N PRO A 251 16.76 5.98 8.27
CA PRO A 251 17.84 5.53 7.39
C PRO A 251 18.70 4.41 8.00
N SER A 252 18.51 4.10 9.29
CA SER A 252 19.37 3.16 10.02
C SER A 252 18.88 1.72 9.94
N ASP A 253 17.56 1.53 9.96
CA ASP A 253 16.95 0.22 9.93
C ASP A 253 16.64 -0.23 8.50
N ARG A 254 17.32 -1.30 8.07
CA ARG A 254 17.19 -1.84 6.72
C ARG A 254 15.74 -2.16 6.38
N GLY A 255 15.29 -1.65 5.23
CA GLY A 255 13.96 -1.90 4.68
C GLY A 255 12.89 -0.90 5.12
N SER A 256 13.21 0.03 6.03
CA SER A 256 12.30 1.11 6.41
C SER A 256 12.00 2.02 5.21
N THR A 257 10.74 2.36 5.04
CA THR A 257 10.26 3.28 4.00
C THR A 257 9.78 4.58 4.63
N PRO A 258 9.95 5.75 3.97
CA PRO A 258 9.51 7.02 4.55
C PRO A 258 7.99 7.20 4.53
N ALA A 259 7.48 8.12 5.36
CA ALA A 259 6.08 8.58 5.32
C ALA A 259 6.01 10.10 5.46
N GLY A 260 4.92 10.71 5.01
CA GLY A 260 4.77 12.15 5.05
C GLY A 260 3.39 12.67 4.71
N VAL A 261 3.27 13.99 4.78
CA VAL A 261 2.05 14.74 4.48
C VAL A 261 2.36 15.90 3.54
N THR A 262 1.52 16.09 2.52
CA THR A 262 1.64 17.14 1.51
C THR A 262 0.40 18.02 1.52
N HIS A 263 0.58 19.35 1.54
CA HIS A 263 -0.54 20.26 1.28
C HIS A 263 -0.87 20.26 -0.22
N ILE A 264 -2.11 19.90 -0.55
CA ILE A 264 -2.57 19.87 -1.93
C ILE A 264 -3.30 21.16 -2.27
N ASP A 265 -4.40 21.49 -1.61
CA ASP A 265 -5.25 22.60 -2.03
C ASP A 265 -6.11 23.21 -0.93
N THR A 266 -6.66 24.40 -1.19
CA THR A 266 -7.55 25.11 -0.26
C THR A 266 -8.58 25.98 -0.99
N THR A 267 -9.71 26.35 -0.34
CA THR A 267 -10.82 27.13 -0.93
C THR A 267 -10.40 28.43 -1.65
N SER A 268 -9.28 29.04 -1.26
CA SER A 268 -8.70 30.15 -2.00
C SER A 268 -7.18 30.11 -1.88
N GLU A 269 -6.47 30.17 -3.02
CA GLU A 269 -5.04 30.48 -3.03
C GLU A 269 -4.83 31.94 -2.60
N ASP A 270 -4.96 32.21 -1.30
CA ASP A 270 -4.64 33.51 -0.73
C ASP A 270 -3.11 33.67 -0.84
N PRO A 271 -2.60 34.68 -1.57
CA PRO A 271 -1.17 34.90 -1.71
C PRO A 271 -0.47 35.20 -0.37
N ARG A 272 -1.24 35.45 0.69
CA ARG A 272 -0.74 35.69 2.05
C ARG A 272 -0.57 34.40 2.87
N LEU A 273 -0.84 33.22 2.30
CA LEU A 273 -0.61 31.95 3.02
C LEU A 273 0.88 31.78 3.35
N ARG A 274 1.13 31.65 4.66
CA ARG A 274 2.42 31.38 5.28
C ARG A 274 2.46 29.93 5.71
N TYR A 275 3.53 29.24 5.34
CA TYR A 275 3.78 27.85 5.75
C TYR A 275 4.73 27.83 6.95
N SER A 276 4.42 26.97 7.91
CA SER A 276 5.28 26.65 9.04
C SER A 276 5.58 25.15 9.02
N PHE A 277 6.83 24.79 9.24
CA PHE A 277 7.25 23.41 9.43
C PHE A 277 8.20 23.34 10.62
N ARG A 278 7.78 22.62 11.65
CA ARG A 278 8.49 22.55 12.93
C ARG A 278 8.58 21.10 13.36
N TRP A 279 9.79 20.60 13.57
CA TRP A 279 10.05 19.29 14.16
C TRP A 279 10.63 19.41 15.57
N PHE A 280 10.44 18.36 16.36
CA PHE A 280 10.79 18.27 17.78
C PHE A 280 11.27 16.85 18.09
N ALA A 281 12.12 16.70 19.11
CA ALA A 281 12.54 15.39 19.60
C ALA A 281 11.75 15.05 20.88
N GLY A 282 11.13 13.87 20.94
CA GLY A 282 10.35 13.46 22.11
C GLY A 282 9.22 14.44 22.46
N ASN A 283 8.81 14.50 23.74
CA ASN A 283 7.63 15.25 24.21
C ASN A 283 7.84 16.78 24.32
N GLU A 284 8.52 17.41 23.37
CA GLU A 284 8.80 18.85 23.36
C GLU A 284 7.66 19.72 22.78
N THR A 285 6.52 19.11 22.42
CA THR A 285 5.36 19.82 21.88
C THR A 285 4.68 20.69 22.96
N PRO A 286 4.27 21.94 22.68
CA PRO A 286 3.55 22.77 23.65
C PRO A 286 2.22 22.13 24.09
N SER A 287 1.94 22.13 25.39
CA SER A 287 0.74 21.54 25.98
C SER A 287 -0.48 22.48 26.03
N ASN A 288 -0.32 23.78 25.79
CA ASN A 288 -1.40 24.77 25.82
C ASN A 288 -1.67 25.41 24.45
N ASP A 289 -2.89 25.89 24.26
CA ASP A 289 -3.37 26.48 23.00
C ASP A 289 -2.51 27.65 22.52
N ALA A 290 -2.07 28.52 23.44
CA ALA A 290 -1.26 29.69 23.08
C ALA A 290 0.10 29.28 22.46
N GLY A 291 0.73 28.25 23.01
CA GLY A 291 1.98 27.68 22.51
C GLY A 291 1.79 26.92 21.20
N LYS A 292 0.75 26.08 21.10
CA LYS A 292 0.37 25.39 19.86
C LYS A 292 0.11 26.40 18.73
N TYR A 293 -0.65 27.46 19.02
CA TYR A 293 -0.96 28.51 18.04
C TYR A 293 0.30 29.26 17.59
N ALA A 294 1.19 29.61 18.52
CA ALA A 294 2.45 30.29 18.20
C ALA A 294 3.36 29.44 17.29
N LEU A 295 3.36 28.12 17.49
CA LEU A 295 4.07 27.16 16.66
C LEU A 295 3.49 27.15 15.23
N MET A 296 2.17 26.99 15.10
CA MET A 296 1.47 26.92 13.81
C MET A 296 1.57 28.21 13.00
N SER A 297 1.48 29.37 13.66
CA SER A 297 1.47 30.70 13.04
C SER A 297 2.87 31.31 12.80
N SER A 298 3.93 30.59 13.18
CA SER A 298 5.30 31.14 13.15
C SER A 298 5.79 31.56 11.76
N GLY A 299 5.35 30.88 10.70
CA GLY A 299 5.87 30.98 9.34
C GLY A 299 7.33 30.58 9.23
N ARG A 300 7.83 29.81 10.20
CA ARG A 300 9.20 29.28 10.23
C ARG A 300 9.20 27.88 9.66
N ILE A 301 10.12 27.63 8.74
CA ILE A 301 10.42 26.30 8.19
C ILE A 301 11.78 25.88 8.79
N ASN A 302 11.78 24.85 9.62
CA ASN A 302 13.03 24.25 10.08
C ASN A 302 13.77 23.59 8.91
N PRO A 303 15.11 23.54 8.92
CA PRO A 303 15.86 22.71 7.98
C PRO A 303 15.57 21.22 8.25
N ASP A 304 15.99 20.35 7.34
CA ASP A 304 15.98 18.90 7.57
C ASP A 304 16.76 18.58 8.87
N GLU A 305 16.22 17.66 9.67
CA GLU A 305 16.86 17.23 10.91
C GLU A 305 18.15 16.42 10.65
N PHE A 306 18.22 15.76 9.49
CA PHE A 306 19.37 14.96 9.07
C PHE A 306 20.67 15.80 9.04
N PRO A 307 21.82 15.28 9.53
CA PRO A 307 22.10 13.89 9.90
C PRO A 307 21.74 13.50 11.34
N ARG A 308 21.10 14.37 12.12
CA ARG A 308 20.63 14.00 13.46
C ARG A 308 19.48 13.01 13.34
N LEU A 309 19.52 11.98 14.19
CA LEU A 309 18.42 11.04 14.37
C LEU A 309 17.82 11.20 15.77
N SER A 310 16.51 11.09 15.89
CA SER A 310 15.77 11.17 17.15
C SER A 310 14.41 10.47 17.07
N ASP A 311 13.69 10.44 18.20
CA ASP A 311 12.23 10.23 18.23
C ASP A 311 11.55 11.51 17.72
N SER A 312 11.50 11.63 16.39
CA SER A 312 11.14 12.86 15.71
C SER A 312 9.65 12.95 15.44
N ARG A 313 9.07 14.12 15.75
CA ARG A 313 7.68 14.46 15.43
C ARG A 313 7.63 15.85 14.82
N PHE A 314 6.61 16.15 14.03
CA PHE A 314 6.50 17.47 13.43
C PHE A 314 5.08 18.01 13.36
N VAL A 315 4.98 19.34 13.23
CA VAL A 315 3.78 20.05 12.80
C VAL A 315 4.09 20.75 11.49
N PHE A 316 3.27 20.46 10.49
CA PHE A 316 3.24 21.18 9.23
C PHE A 316 1.93 21.96 9.11
N SER A 317 1.99 23.29 9.03
CA SER A 317 0.80 24.15 9.06
C SER A 317 0.86 25.30 8.07
N PHE A 318 -0.32 25.84 7.74
CA PHE A 318 -0.48 26.93 6.80
C PHE A 318 -1.73 27.77 7.10
N GLY A 319 -1.66 29.05 6.74
CA GLY A 319 -2.64 30.09 7.06
C GLY A 319 -1.98 31.48 6.92
N PRO A 320 -2.61 32.60 7.27
CA PRO A 320 -3.89 32.68 7.96
C PRO A 320 -5.09 32.59 7.03
N TYR A 321 -6.19 32.07 7.54
CA TYR A 321 -7.54 32.19 7.00
C TYR A 321 -8.42 32.99 7.95
N SER A 322 -9.57 33.49 7.48
CA SER A 322 -10.59 34.09 8.34
C SER A 322 -11.86 33.27 8.21
N LEU A 323 -12.26 32.57 9.27
CA LEU A 323 -13.47 31.74 9.30
C LEU A 323 -14.67 32.52 9.85
N ARG A 324 -15.55 32.98 8.96
CA ARG A 324 -16.80 33.65 9.36
C ARG A 324 -17.82 32.63 9.88
N PRO A 325 -18.73 33.02 10.79
CA PRO A 325 -19.83 32.16 11.23
C PRO A 325 -20.60 31.59 10.03
N TYR A 326 -20.76 30.28 9.96
CA TYR A 326 -21.45 29.63 8.85
C TYR A 326 -22.93 30.02 8.78
N ALA A 327 -23.56 30.29 9.93
CA ALA A 327 -24.95 30.69 10.01
C ALA A 327 -25.26 31.95 9.20
N THR A 328 -24.30 32.89 9.11
CA THR A 328 -24.46 34.18 8.41
C THR A 328 -23.76 34.20 7.06
N SER A 329 -22.56 33.62 6.94
CA SER A 329 -21.77 33.66 5.70
C SER A 329 -22.14 32.56 4.70
N ARG A 330 -22.61 31.40 5.18
CA ARG A 330 -22.69 30.15 4.40
C ARG A 330 -21.35 29.71 3.79
N GLU A 331 -20.23 30.23 4.31
CA GLU A 331 -18.88 29.93 3.84
C GLU A 331 -18.22 28.87 4.73
N SER A 332 -17.48 27.95 4.10
CA SER A 332 -16.66 26.94 4.80
C SER A 332 -15.25 26.95 4.23
N LEU A 333 -14.27 26.58 5.07
CA LEU A 333 -12.90 26.38 4.61
C LEU A 333 -12.71 24.93 4.22
N ARG A 334 -12.21 24.71 3.01
CA ARG A 334 -11.83 23.41 2.49
C ARG A 334 -10.32 23.34 2.42
N ILE A 335 -9.77 22.25 2.92
CA ILE A 335 -8.35 21.92 2.87
C ILE A 335 -8.22 20.52 2.32
N ALA A 336 -7.29 20.31 1.39
CA ALA A 336 -6.90 19.00 0.90
C ALA A 336 -5.43 18.75 1.18
N ILE A 337 -5.13 17.55 1.69
CA ILE A 337 -3.78 17.03 1.85
C ILE A 337 -3.67 15.64 1.23
N ALA A 338 -2.44 15.18 1.04
CA ALA A 338 -2.14 13.75 0.88
C ALA A 338 -1.33 13.26 2.07
N VAL A 339 -1.70 12.09 2.58
CA VAL A 339 -0.83 11.24 3.40
C VAL A 339 -0.19 10.22 2.47
N LEU A 340 1.14 10.14 2.48
CA LEU A 340 1.89 9.39 1.49
C LEU A 340 3.08 8.63 2.07
N SER A 341 3.47 7.59 1.37
CA SER A 341 4.72 6.83 1.59
C SER A 341 5.42 6.59 0.24
N GLY A 342 6.53 5.86 0.23
CA GLY A 342 7.29 5.50 -0.97
C GLY A 342 8.47 4.60 -0.61
N TYR A 343 9.14 4.02 -1.59
CA TYR A 343 10.28 3.12 -1.31
C TYR A 343 11.53 3.86 -0.81
N ASP A 344 11.66 5.14 -1.13
CA ASP A 344 12.76 6.01 -0.71
C ASP A 344 12.28 7.47 -0.59
N ILE A 345 13.13 8.33 -0.03
CA ILE A 345 12.83 9.76 0.14
C ILE A 345 12.91 10.52 -1.19
N ARG A 346 14.00 10.34 -1.94
CA ARG A 346 14.35 11.01 -3.21
C ARG A 346 15.14 10.03 -4.07
N GLY A 347 14.51 9.52 -5.12
CA GLY A 347 15.12 8.52 -5.99
C GLY A 347 14.51 8.52 -7.39
N ASN A 348 15.24 7.96 -8.36
CA ASN A 348 14.76 7.71 -9.73
C ASN A 348 13.77 6.54 -9.81
N HIS A 349 13.35 5.99 -8.66
CA HIS A 349 12.28 5.03 -8.63
C HIS A 349 10.94 5.76 -8.85
N LEU A 350 10.07 5.20 -9.71
CA LEU A 350 8.73 5.71 -10.02
C LEU A 350 7.79 5.79 -8.79
N ARG A 351 8.27 5.45 -7.57
CA ARG A 351 7.51 5.34 -6.33
C ARG A 351 8.29 5.85 -5.10
N SER A 352 9.12 6.88 -5.27
CA SER A 352 9.67 7.63 -4.13
C SER A 352 8.59 8.46 -3.46
N LEU A 353 8.78 8.83 -2.19
CA LEU A 353 7.87 9.72 -1.48
C LEU A 353 7.73 11.07 -2.20
N GLN A 354 8.82 11.60 -2.75
CA GLN A 354 8.80 12.85 -3.51
C GLN A 354 7.97 12.73 -4.79
N SER A 355 8.13 11.64 -5.55
CA SER A 355 7.34 11.38 -6.75
C SER A 355 5.85 11.23 -6.42
N ASN A 356 5.53 10.52 -5.33
CA ASN A 356 4.16 10.34 -4.85
C ASN A 356 3.51 11.66 -4.40
N ALA A 357 4.27 12.58 -3.80
CA ALA A 357 3.77 13.92 -3.50
C ALA A 357 3.36 14.67 -4.77
N GLY A 358 4.20 14.61 -5.82
CA GLY A 358 3.87 15.19 -7.12
C GLY A 358 2.63 14.57 -7.75
N ALA A 359 2.53 13.23 -7.72
CA ALA A 359 1.36 12.50 -8.23
C ALA A 359 0.07 12.89 -7.48
N ALA A 360 0.13 13.04 -6.15
CA ALA A 360 -1.02 13.46 -5.36
C ALA A 360 -1.56 14.86 -5.76
N LEU A 361 -0.65 15.81 -6.02
CA LEU A 361 -1.02 17.13 -6.54
C LEU A 361 -1.70 17.01 -7.92
N ASN A 362 -1.17 16.15 -8.80
CA ASN A 362 -1.72 15.93 -10.14
C ASN A 362 -3.13 15.32 -10.09
N ILE A 363 -3.33 14.27 -9.28
CA ILE A 363 -4.63 13.61 -9.08
C ILE A 363 -5.69 14.61 -8.66
N TYR A 364 -5.38 15.43 -7.66
CA TYR A 364 -6.37 16.33 -7.07
C TYR A 364 -6.64 17.55 -7.95
N ARG A 365 -5.60 18.34 -8.25
CA ARG A 365 -5.76 19.67 -8.87
C ARG A 365 -6.08 19.59 -10.35
N LEU A 366 -5.59 18.55 -11.04
CA LEU A 366 -5.54 18.51 -12.50
C LEU A 366 -6.55 17.52 -13.07
N GLN A 367 -6.97 16.53 -12.27
CA GLN A 367 -7.92 15.50 -12.67
C GLN A 367 -9.20 15.47 -11.81
N GLY A 368 -9.34 16.37 -10.83
CA GLY A 368 -10.54 16.46 -9.98
C GLY A 368 -10.76 15.19 -9.17
N ILE A 369 -9.68 14.64 -8.59
CA ILE A 369 -9.67 13.40 -7.80
C ILE A 369 -10.00 12.15 -8.65
N ARG A 370 -9.95 12.24 -9.99
CA ARG A 370 -10.10 11.09 -10.89
C ARG A 370 -8.74 10.58 -11.31
N LEU A 371 -8.49 9.27 -11.22
CA LEU A 371 -7.25 8.71 -11.71
C LEU A 371 -7.27 8.49 -13.23
N PRO A 372 -6.09 8.55 -13.89
CA PRO A 372 -5.97 8.01 -15.22
C PRO A 372 -6.13 6.49 -15.18
N LYS A 373 -6.78 5.96 -16.21
CA LYS A 373 -7.21 4.56 -16.22
C LYS A 373 -6.12 3.68 -16.81
N VAL A 374 -5.47 2.86 -15.99
CA VAL A 374 -4.49 1.88 -16.47
C VAL A 374 -5.18 0.85 -17.39
N PRO A 375 -4.69 0.59 -18.61
CA PRO A 375 -5.18 -0.52 -19.41
C PRO A 375 -5.00 -1.85 -18.65
N PRO A 376 -6.03 -2.71 -18.55
CA PRO A 376 -5.92 -3.97 -17.82
C PRO A 376 -4.93 -4.93 -18.49
N SER A 377 -4.34 -5.86 -17.73
CA SER A 377 -3.55 -6.95 -18.34
C SER A 377 -4.47 -7.85 -19.19
N PRO A 378 -4.01 -8.36 -20.35
CA PRO A 378 -4.78 -9.31 -21.15
C PRO A 378 -4.89 -10.68 -20.44
N PRO A 379 -5.81 -11.55 -20.86
CA PRO A 379 -5.74 -12.96 -20.50
C PRO A 379 -4.40 -13.54 -20.97
N LEU A 380 -3.81 -14.48 -20.23
CA LEU A 380 -2.55 -15.14 -20.61
C LEU A 380 -2.73 -16.66 -20.59
N ARG A 381 -2.46 -17.28 -21.73
CA ARG A 381 -2.46 -18.72 -21.94
C ARG A 381 -1.07 -19.16 -22.39
N ALA A 382 -0.72 -20.42 -22.11
CA ALA A 382 0.55 -20.98 -22.56
C ALA A 382 0.45 -22.45 -22.94
N GLU A 383 1.30 -22.83 -23.89
CA GLU A 383 1.52 -24.21 -24.31
C GLU A 383 3.00 -24.57 -24.09
N VAL A 384 3.22 -25.67 -23.38
CA VAL A 384 4.57 -26.15 -23.07
C VAL A 384 5.05 -27.07 -24.19
N GLY A 385 6.25 -26.80 -24.72
CA GLY A 385 6.92 -27.63 -25.72
C GLY A 385 8.31 -28.08 -25.27
N PHE A 386 9.01 -28.80 -26.15
CA PHE A 386 10.38 -29.22 -25.85
C PHE A 386 11.31 -28.01 -25.74
N ARG A 387 11.78 -27.73 -24.51
CA ARG A 387 12.66 -26.59 -24.17
C ARG A 387 12.11 -25.23 -24.63
N LYS A 388 10.79 -25.11 -24.69
CA LYS A 388 10.11 -23.88 -25.09
C LYS A 388 8.75 -23.73 -24.43
N VAL A 389 8.28 -22.50 -24.35
CA VAL A 389 6.91 -22.14 -23.95
C VAL A 389 6.36 -21.19 -25.01
N THR A 390 5.19 -21.51 -25.56
CA THR A 390 4.44 -20.63 -26.45
C THR A 390 3.37 -19.90 -25.63
N LEU A 391 3.46 -18.58 -25.55
CA LEU A 391 2.49 -17.72 -24.88
C LEU A 391 1.46 -17.19 -25.87
N ASN A 392 0.21 -17.05 -25.45
CA ASN A 392 -0.87 -16.41 -26.21
C ASN A 392 -1.70 -15.52 -25.27
N TRP A 393 -1.89 -14.25 -25.67
CA TRP A 393 -2.66 -13.27 -24.89
C TRP A 393 -3.78 -12.60 -25.68
N ARG A 394 -4.22 -13.22 -26.78
CA ARG A 394 -5.32 -12.67 -27.57
C ARG A 394 -6.60 -12.66 -26.73
N TRP A 395 -7.17 -11.46 -26.55
CA TRP A 395 -8.46 -11.29 -25.91
C TRP A 395 -9.59 -11.73 -26.85
N THR A 396 -10.60 -12.38 -26.27
CA THR A 396 -11.86 -12.72 -26.93
C THR A 396 -13.03 -12.31 -26.04
N PRO A 397 -14.24 -12.06 -26.60
CA PRO A 397 -15.43 -11.74 -25.80
C PRO A 397 -15.74 -12.77 -24.69
N GLN A 398 -15.37 -14.04 -24.90
CA GLN A 398 -15.52 -15.12 -23.92
C GLN A 398 -14.70 -14.88 -22.64
N ASP A 399 -13.54 -14.22 -22.73
CA ASP A 399 -12.67 -13.97 -21.58
C ASP A 399 -13.31 -13.01 -20.57
N SER A 400 -14.13 -12.07 -21.05
CA SER A 400 -14.91 -11.19 -20.17
C SER A 400 -15.98 -11.96 -19.40
N ILE A 401 -16.59 -12.97 -20.01
CA ILE A 401 -17.70 -13.74 -19.42
C ILE A 401 -17.15 -14.78 -18.44
N GLN A 402 -16.08 -15.49 -18.82
CA GLN A 402 -15.57 -16.63 -18.06
C GLN A 402 -14.57 -16.23 -16.97
N SER A 403 -13.84 -15.13 -17.16
CA SER A 403 -12.71 -14.78 -16.29
C SER A 403 -12.65 -13.29 -15.95
N GLY A 404 -13.62 -12.49 -16.39
CA GLY A 404 -13.69 -11.06 -16.07
C GLY A 404 -12.62 -10.19 -16.75
N PHE A 405 -11.84 -10.74 -17.69
CA PHE A 405 -10.83 -9.95 -18.40
C PHE A 405 -11.49 -8.97 -19.37
N LEU A 406 -11.24 -7.68 -19.16
CA LEU A 406 -11.63 -6.63 -20.07
C LEU A 406 -10.64 -6.52 -21.23
N ASN A 407 -11.11 -6.13 -22.41
CA ASN A 407 -10.24 -5.89 -23.55
C ASN A 407 -9.31 -4.69 -23.28
N PRO A 408 -7.97 -4.90 -23.21
CA PRO A 408 -7.05 -3.80 -22.95
C PRO A 408 -7.08 -2.72 -24.03
N GLU A 409 -7.24 -3.10 -25.29
CA GLU A 409 -7.17 -2.21 -26.45
C GLU A 409 -8.36 -1.23 -26.51
N GLU A 410 -9.48 -1.59 -25.88
CA GLU A 410 -10.68 -0.77 -25.75
C GLU A 410 -10.70 0.03 -24.44
N ASN A 411 -9.60 0.05 -23.68
CA ASN A 411 -9.54 0.77 -22.42
C ASN A 411 -9.67 2.28 -22.63
N TRP A 412 -10.82 2.82 -22.23
CA TRP A 412 -11.12 4.25 -22.32
C TRP A 412 -10.72 4.99 -21.05
N ASP A 413 -9.86 6.00 -21.21
CA ASP A 413 -9.47 6.91 -20.13
C ASP A 413 -10.02 8.32 -20.39
N THR A 414 -11.02 8.71 -19.60
CA THR A 414 -11.66 10.03 -19.72
C THR A 414 -10.74 11.21 -19.33
N THR A 415 -9.63 10.92 -18.64
CA THR A 415 -8.64 11.92 -18.22
C THR A 415 -7.51 12.10 -19.23
N ASN A 416 -7.40 11.22 -20.24
CA ASN A 416 -6.29 11.25 -21.19
C ASN A 416 -6.55 12.28 -22.29
N THR A 417 -5.89 13.44 -22.19
CA THR A 417 -6.03 14.55 -23.13
C THR A 417 -5.27 14.30 -24.44
N VAL A 418 -4.22 13.46 -24.40
CA VAL A 418 -3.41 13.11 -25.57
C VAL A 418 -4.17 12.19 -26.52
N ALA A 419 -4.99 11.27 -26.02
CA ALA A 419 -5.81 10.38 -26.83
C ALA A 419 -6.67 11.14 -27.85
N ARG A 420 -7.15 12.33 -27.47
CA ARG A 420 -7.96 13.22 -28.32
C ARG A 420 -7.20 13.82 -29.50
N ARG A 421 -5.86 13.77 -29.52
CA ARG A 421 -5.04 14.22 -30.64
C ARG A 421 -5.01 13.22 -31.79
N TYR A 422 -5.48 11.98 -31.57
CA TYR A 422 -5.48 10.91 -32.55
C TYR A 422 -6.90 10.41 -32.84
N PRO A 423 -7.47 10.70 -34.04
CA PRO A 423 -8.87 10.41 -34.37
C PRO A 423 -9.36 9.00 -34.06
N TRP A 424 -8.54 7.99 -34.33
CA TRP A 424 -8.91 6.59 -34.12
C TRP A 424 -9.10 6.21 -32.65
N ARG A 425 -8.44 6.92 -31.72
CA ARG A 425 -8.52 6.62 -30.28
C ARG A 425 -9.86 7.03 -29.67
N TYR A 426 -10.58 7.98 -30.26
CA TYR A 426 -11.90 8.41 -29.79
C TYR A 426 -13.04 8.12 -30.78
N ALA A 427 -12.77 7.37 -31.85
CA ALA A 427 -13.77 6.96 -32.82
C ALA A 427 -14.71 5.86 -32.26
N PRO A 428 -16.00 5.82 -32.65
CA PRO A 428 -16.92 4.75 -32.27
C PRO A 428 -16.50 3.38 -32.85
N PRO A 429 -16.99 2.26 -32.28
CA PRO A 429 -17.99 2.16 -31.20
C PRO A 429 -17.39 2.41 -29.79
N TYR A 430 -18.22 2.87 -28.86
CA TYR A 430 -17.91 2.97 -27.42
C TYR A 430 -19.15 2.57 -26.58
N PRO A 431 -19.00 1.99 -25.38
CA PRO A 431 -20.12 1.71 -24.48
C PRO A 431 -20.97 2.93 -24.13
N ASP A 432 -22.30 2.75 -23.97
CA ASP A 432 -23.26 3.83 -23.65
C ASP A 432 -22.96 4.57 -22.33
N SER A 433 -22.24 3.93 -21.40
CA SER A 433 -21.84 4.50 -20.12
C SER A 433 -20.67 5.48 -20.22
N ILE A 434 -20.01 5.57 -21.38
CA ILE A 434 -18.85 6.44 -21.60
C ILE A 434 -19.30 7.80 -22.10
N ASN A 435 -18.67 8.87 -21.62
CA ASN A 435 -18.81 10.19 -22.21
C ASN A 435 -17.79 10.31 -23.37
N PRO A 436 -18.22 10.21 -24.65
CA PRO A 436 -17.30 10.21 -25.79
C PRO A 436 -16.63 11.56 -26.03
N ASN A 437 -17.13 12.62 -25.39
CA ASN A 437 -16.55 13.96 -25.48
C ASN A 437 -15.35 14.15 -24.54
N ARG A 438 -14.98 13.14 -23.73
CA ARG A 438 -13.84 13.21 -22.80
C ARG A 438 -12.92 12.02 -22.96
N GLY A 439 -11.64 12.30 -23.22
CA GLY A 439 -10.60 11.28 -23.29
C GLY A 439 -10.64 10.41 -24.55
N GLY A 440 -10.13 9.18 -24.44
CA GLY A 440 -10.13 8.20 -25.51
C GLY A 440 -9.48 6.88 -25.12
N ARG A 441 -9.37 5.94 -26.07
CA ARG A 441 -8.59 4.71 -25.92
C ARG A 441 -7.14 5.06 -25.65
N ASN A 442 -6.64 4.63 -24.50
CA ASN A 442 -5.28 4.96 -24.08
C ASN A 442 -4.30 3.79 -24.20
N PHE A 443 -4.73 2.58 -24.57
CA PHE A 443 -3.82 1.45 -24.78
C PHE A 443 -2.79 1.74 -25.88
N GLU A 444 -1.56 1.28 -25.67
CA GLU A 444 -0.43 1.49 -26.58
C GLU A 444 0.31 0.19 -26.90
N ALA A 445 0.71 -0.56 -25.88
CA ALA A 445 1.61 -1.70 -26.07
C ALA A 445 1.33 -2.87 -25.13
N TYR A 446 1.68 -4.08 -25.56
CA TYR A 446 1.87 -5.24 -24.69
C TYR A 446 3.36 -5.43 -24.38
N LYS A 447 3.67 -5.72 -23.12
CA LYS A 447 5.03 -6.07 -22.67
C LYS A 447 5.04 -7.48 -22.08
N ILE A 448 5.91 -8.32 -22.59
CA ILE A 448 6.00 -9.74 -22.23
C ILE A 448 7.18 -9.90 -21.26
N TRP A 449 6.90 -10.45 -20.09
CA TRP A 449 7.84 -10.57 -18.99
C TRP A 449 8.04 -12.02 -18.57
N ARG A 450 9.24 -12.33 -18.07
CA ARG A 450 9.57 -13.62 -17.46
C ARG A 450 10.37 -13.45 -16.18
N SER A 451 10.03 -14.21 -15.16
CA SER A 451 10.81 -14.40 -13.95
C SER A 451 11.24 -15.86 -13.84
N GLU A 452 12.51 -16.10 -13.49
CA GLU A 452 13.01 -17.42 -13.07
C GLU A 452 12.90 -17.62 -11.56
N ASN A 453 12.59 -16.55 -10.81
CA ASN A 453 12.23 -16.68 -9.40
C ASN A 453 10.77 -17.16 -9.29
N PRO A 454 10.51 -18.32 -8.66
CA PRO A 454 9.15 -18.86 -8.58
C PRO A 454 8.22 -18.09 -7.63
N ASP A 455 8.76 -17.30 -6.69
CA ASP A 455 7.97 -16.37 -5.88
C ASP A 455 7.56 -15.12 -6.67
N SER A 456 8.24 -14.84 -7.80
CA SER A 456 7.88 -13.81 -8.77
C SER A 456 7.67 -12.39 -8.18
N PRO A 457 8.55 -11.87 -7.30
CA PRO A 457 8.46 -10.45 -6.93
C PRO A 457 8.57 -9.57 -8.18
N ASP A 458 7.94 -8.40 -8.18
CA ASP A 458 7.85 -7.55 -9.40
C ASP A 458 9.23 -7.23 -10.02
N GLN A 459 10.28 -7.17 -9.21
CA GLN A 459 11.66 -6.88 -9.60
C GLN A 459 12.39 -8.07 -10.25
N SER A 460 11.91 -9.31 -10.07
CA SER A 460 12.56 -10.49 -10.67
C SER A 460 12.19 -10.72 -12.13
N PHE A 461 11.23 -9.95 -12.64
CA PHE A 461 10.80 -10.04 -14.04
C PHE A 461 11.77 -9.32 -14.97
N THR A 462 12.18 -10.03 -16.02
CA THR A 462 12.95 -9.51 -17.14
C THR A 462 12.03 -9.34 -18.35
N LEU A 463 12.18 -8.24 -19.08
CA LEU A 463 11.42 -7.97 -20.31
C LEU A 463 11.95 -8.88 -21.43
N LEU A 464 11.07 -9.65 -22.06
CA LEU A 464 11.38 -10.51 -23.20
C LEU A 464 11.11 -9.82 -24.54
N ARG A 465 9.95 -9.15 -24.65
CA ARG A 465 9.50 -8.48 -25.87
C ARG A 465 8.48 -7.40 -25.55
N GLN A 466 8.39 -6.40 -26.43
CA GLN A 466 7.33 -5.41 -26.46
C GLN A 466 6.75 -5.37 -27.87
N VAL A 467 5.42 -5.27 -27.97
CA VAL A 467 4.67 -5.08 -29.22
C VAL A 467 3.62 -4.01 -29.02
N ASP A 468 3.31 -3.22 -30.04
CA ASP A 468 2.58 -1.96 -29.92
C ASP A 468 1.78 -1.63 -31.18
N THR A 469 0.92 -0.61 -31.06
CA THR A 469 0.15 -0.11 -32.21
C THR A 469 1.07 0.57 -33.23
N GLU A 470 0.72 0.49 -34.51
CA GLU A 470 1.42 1.20 -35.61
C GLU A 470 0.68 2.47 -36.05
N ARG A 471 -0.35 2.87 -35.28
CA ARG A 471 -1.33 3.88 -35.70
C ARG A 471 -1.02 5.28 -35.19
N ASP A 472 0.15 5.49 -34.58
CA ASP A 472 0.60 6.80 -34.11
C ASP A 472 2.13 6.92 -34.06
N SER A 473 2.65 7.75 -33.16
CA SER A 473 4.08 8.08 -33.04
C SER A 473 4.65 7.72 -31.68
N PHE A 474 3.90 6.96 -30.87
CA PHE A 474 4.37 6.46 -29.59
C PHE A 474 5.17 5.16 -29.79
N GLU A 475 6.01 4.86 -28.79
CA GLU A 475 6.80 3.63 -28.71
C GLU A 475 7.60 3.30 -30.01
N TYR A 476 7.58 2.05 -30.46
CA TYR A 476 8.43 1.51 -31.54
C TYR A 476 7.66 1.24 -32.84
N ASN A 477 6.33 1.16 -32.80
CA ASN A 477 5.44 0.88 -33.93
C ASN A 477 5.81 -0.43 -34.66
N THR A 478 5.88 -1.52 -33.90
CA THR A 478 6.22 -2.88 -34.36
C THR A 478 5.03 -3.71 -34.82
N GLY A 479 3.81 -3.26 -34.54
CA GLY A 479 2.58 -3.99 -34.82
C GLY A 479 2.15 -4.90 -33.68
N LEU A 480 0.83 -5.03 -33.51
CA LEU A 480 0.29 -5.88 -32.46
C LEU A 480 0.41 -7.36 -32.85
N GLU A 481 1.17 -8.09 -32.04
CA GLU A 481 1.18 -9.54 -32.02
C GLU A 481 0.50 -10.05 -30.75
N TYR A 482 0.06 -11.31 -30.78
CA TYR A 482 -0.64 -11.94 -29.66
C TYR A 482 -0.03 -13.28 -29.24
N GLN A 483 1.12 -13.61 -29.81
CA GLN A 483 1.83 -14.86 -29.56
C GLN A 483 3.33 -14.62 -29.44
N TYR A 484 3.98 -15.30 -28.50
CA TYR A 484 5.43 -15.26 -28.34
C TYR A 484 5.95 -16.66 -27.98
N VAL A 485 7.08 -17.07 -28.58
CA VAL A 485 7.70 -18.37 -28.30
C VAL A 485 9.01 -18.14 -27.55
N ASP A 486 9.01 -18.40 -26.24
CA ASP A 486 10.24 -18.42 -25.45
C ASP A 486 10.95 -19.77 -25.64
N SER A 487 12.16 -19.75 -26.19
CA SER A 487 12.91 -20.95 -26.59
C SER A 487 14.21 -21.08 -25.81
N ASN A 488 14.92 -22.20 -25.99
CA ASN A 488 16.20 -22.51 -25.32
C ASN A 488 16.10 -22.62 -23.80
N LEU A 489 14.91 -22.89 -23.27
CA LEU A 489 14.68 -23.03 -21.84
C LEU A 489 15.38 -24.26 -21.27
N VAL A 490 15.78 -24.15 -20.00
CA VAL A 490 16.35 -25.23 -19.20
C VAL A 490 15.20 -25.99 -18.53
N ARG A 491 15.16 -27.32 -18.74
CA ARG A 491 14.18 -28.22 -18.12
C ARG A 491 14.45 -28.41 -16.62
N GLY A 492 13.41 -28.75 -15.89
CA GLY A 492 13.39 -28.86 -14.44
C GLY A 492 13.22 -27.53 -13.71
N LYS A 493 13.31 -26.38 -14.40
CA LYS A 493 13.11 -25.06 -13.82
C LYS A 493 11.65 -24.61 -13.90
N THR A 494 11.29 -23.71 -12.99
CA THR A 494 10.05 -22.94 -13.06
C THR A 494 10.29 -21.62 -13.76
N TYR A 495 9.38 -21.23 -14.65
CA TYR A 495 9.31 -19.92 -15.26
C TYR A 495 7.95 -19.30 -14.95
N VAL A 496 7.93 -18.04 -14.55
CA VAL A 496 6.70 -17.28 -14.35
C VAL A 496 6.62 -16.22 -15.43
N TYR A 497 5.56 -16.26 -16.23
CA TYR A 497 5.33 -15.30 -17.31
C TYR A 497 4.24 -14.32 -16.93
N SER A 498 4.31 -13.10 -17.47
CA SER A 498 3.23 -12.12 -17.41
C SER A 498 3.22 -11.30 -18.69
N VAL A 499 2.03 -10.86 -19.10
CA VAL A 499 1.88 -9.86 -20.17
C VAL A 499 1.20 -8.65 -19.58
N THR A 500 1.84 -7.49 -19.63
CA THR A 500 1.27 -6.24 -19.16
C THR A 500 0.81 -5.38 -20.34
N SER A 501 -0.16 -4.51 -20.08
CA SER A 501 -0.64 -3.52 -21.04
C SER A 501 -0.14 -2.14 -20.63
N LYS A 502 0.40 -1.40 -21.59
CA LYS A 502 0.95 -0.06 -21.42
C LYS A 502 0.05 0.96 -22.11
N SER A 503 -0.13 2.13 -21.52
CA SER A 503 -0.88 3.23 -22.12
C SER A 503 0.01 4.14 -22.98
N ILE A 504 -0.60 5.11 -23.67
CA ILE A 504 0.09 6.30 -24.17
C ILE A 504 0.41 7.25 -23.02
N PRO A 505 1.38 8.18 -23.19
CA PRO A 505 1.56 9.26 -22.23
C PRO A 505 0.30 10.14 -22.14
N ASN A 506 0.16 10.85 -21.03
CA ASN A 506 -0.87 11.87 -20.88
C ASN A 506 -0.23 13.27 -20.84
N LEU A 507 -1.04 14.31 -20.97
CA LEU A 507 -0.63 15.68 -20.70
C LEU A 507 -1.46 16.20 -19.55
N VAL A 508 -0.76 16.76 -18.57
CA VAL A 508 -1.35 17.28 -17.35
C VAL A 508 -1.04 18.76 -17.27
N THR A 509 -2.07 19.59 -17.09
CA THR A 509 -1.94 21.05 -17.07
C THR A 509 -1.52 21.51 -15.68
N VAL A 510 -0.25 21.79 -15.45
CA VAL A 510 0.22 22.31 -14.16
C VAL A 510 0.03 23.82 -14.07
N LYS A 511 -0.38 24.30 -12.89
CA LYS A 511 -0.42 25.72 -12.53
C LYS A 511 0.88 26.10 -11.85
N ILE A 512 1.70 26.93 -12.49
CA ILE A 512 2.98 27.40 -11.93
C ILE A 512 2.97 28.91 -11.74
N PRO A 513 3.69 29.45 -10.73
CA PRO A 513 3.85 30.89 -10.57
C PRO A 513 4.60 31.49 -11.77
N GLY A 514 4.00 32.46 -12.44
CA GLY A 514 4.61 33.21 -13.53
C GLY A 514 5.51 34.34 -13.04
N PRO A 515 6.33 34.95 -13.92
CA PRO A 515 7.32 35.98 -13.56
C PRO A 515 6.77 37.27 -12.93
N GLY A 516 5.45 37.45 -12.87
CA GLY A 516 4.76 38.59 -12.24
C GLY A 516 3.83 38.21 -11.07
N GLY A 517 3.95 37.00 -10.52
CA GLY A 517 3.11 36.52 -9.41
C GLY A 517 1.71 36.02 -9.80
N GLY A 518 1.32 36.13 -11.08
CA GLY A 518 0.14 35.46 -11.63
C GLY A 518 0.37 33.96 -11.86
N ILE A 519 -0.70 33.17 -11.99
CA ILE A 519 -0.62 31.74 -12.29
C ILE A 519 -0.58 31.56 -13.81
N ILE A 520 0.39 30.79 -14.31
CA ILE A 520 0.42 30.33 -15.70
C ILE A 520 0.12 28.83 -15.75
N GLU A 521 -0.67 28.42 -16.74
CA GLU A 521 -0.96 27.02 -17.01
C GLU A 521 0.03 26.48 -18.05
N ARG A 522 0.63 25.33 -17.76
CA ARG A 522 1.58 24.65 -18.64
C ARG A 522 1.22 23.19 -18.76
N GLU A 523 1.11 22.67 -19.99
CA GLU A 523 1.01 21.23 -20.20
C GLU A 523 2.37 20.57 -19.97
N VAL A 524 2.41 19.57 -19.09
CA VAL A 524 3.59 18.75 -18.81
C VAL A 524 3.26 17.29 -19.14
N PRO A 525 4.15 16.58 -19.84
CA PRO A 525 3.98 15.15 -20.09
C PRO A 525 3.94 14.36 -18.78
N ASP A 526 2.92 13.51 -18.64
CA ASP A 526 2.84 12.49 -17.61
C ASP A 526 3.19 11.13 -18.20
N SER A 527 3.85 10.31 -17.38
CA SER A 527 4.40 9.05 -17.83
C SER A 527 3.29 8.06 -18.21
N PRO A 528 3.52 7.22 -19.23
CA PRO A 528 2.57 6.16 -19.55
C PRO A 528 2.39 5.17 -18.39
N LEU A 529 1.18 4.63 -18.26
CA LEU A 529 0.82 3.67 -17.23
C LEU A 529 1.03 2.24 -17.73
N GLU A 530 1.35 1.33 -16.83
CA GLU A 530 1.50 -0.10 -17.14
C GLU A 530 0.75 -0.93 -16.09
N SER A 531 0.03 -1.96 -16.54
CA SER A 531 -0.65 -2.89 -15.64
C SER A 531 0.32 -3.74 -14.82
N SER A 532 -0.16 -4.29 -13.71
CA SER A 532 0.67 -5.09 -12.81
C SER A 532 1.12 -6.40 -13.45
N LYS A 533 2.39 -6.76 -13.27
CA LYS A 533 2.94 -8.07 -13.67
C LYS A 533 2.35 -9.22 -12.85
N GLN A 534 1.74 -8.91 -11.71
CA GLN A 534 1.08 -9.90 -10.85
C GLN A 534 -0.33 -10.24 -11.32
N ALA A 535 -0.97 -9.39 -12.13
CA ALA A 535 -2.40 -9.48 -12.42
C ALA A 535 -2.78 -10.71 -13.26
N ASN A 536 -1.92 -11.14 -14.17
CA ASN A 536 -2.16 -12.29 -15.06
C ASN A 536 -0.98 -13.28 -15.08
N LYS A 537 -0.20 -13.33 -14.00
CA LYS A 537 1.00 -14.17 -13.98
C LYS A 537 0.66 -15.65 -14.14
N LEU A 538 1.44 -16.33 -14.97
CA LEU A 538 1.30 -17.75 -15.25
C LEU A 538 2.59 -18.47 -14.88
N ARG A 539 2.52 -19.30 -13.83
CA ARG A 539 3.62 -20.17 -13.42
C ARG A 539 3.63 -21.43 -14.27
N ILE A 540 4.78 -21.74 -14.84
CA ILE A 540 5.03 -22.93 -15.65
C ILE A 540 6.26 -23.63 -15.10
N ASP A 541 6.04 -24.80 -14.51
CA ASP A 541 7.13 -25.73 -14.26
C ASP A 541 7.44 -26.43 -15.58
N LEU A 542 8.67 -26.30 -16.09
CA LEU A 542 9.07 -26.90 -17.36
C LEU A 542 9.66 -28.30 -17.07
N PRO A 543 8.90 -29.39 -17.18
CA PRO A 543 9.34 -30.70 -16.73
C PRO A 543 10.41 -31.30 -17.64
N PHE A 544 11.04 -32.38 -17.16
CA PHE A 544 11.76 -33.27 -18.06
C PHE A 544 10.77 -34.07 -18.90
N SER A 545 11.18 -34.41 -20.13
CA SER A 545 10.33 -35.16 -21.04
C SER A 545 10.19 -36.60 -20.57
N VAL A 546 9.00 -37.17 -20.74
CA VAL A 546 8.77 -38.59 -20.52
C VAL A 546 9.66 -39.41 -21.44
N SER A 547 10.34 -40.41 -20.87
CA SER A 547 11.05 -41.41 -21.68
C SER A 547 10.10 -42.50 -22.16
N LYS A 548 10.25 -42.90 -23.43
CA LYS A 548 9.60 -44.08 -24.03
C LYS A 548 10.59 -45.23 -24.25
N LYS A 549 11.78 -45.15 -23.66
CA LYS A 549 12.86 -46.11 -23.83
C LYS A 549 13.42 -46.53 -22.47
N LEU A 550 13.76 -47.81 -22.35
CA LEU A 550 14.46 -48.32 -21.18
C LEU A 550 15.88 -47.76 -21.10
N GLY A 551 16.36 -47.43 -19.90
CA GLY A 551 17.77 -47.07 -19.67
C GLY A 551 18.08 -45.57 -19.66
N GLU A 552 17.11 -44.69 -19.92
CA GLU A 552 17.36 -43.24 -19.98
C GLU A 552 17.20 -42.51 -18.63
N VAL A 553 16.68 -43.19 -17.60
CA VAL A 553 16.45 -42.57 -16.29
C VAL A 553 17.79 -42.21 -15.66
N ALA A 554 17.90 -40.97 -15.18
CA ALA A 554 19.06 -40.49 -14.45
C ALA A 554 18.65 -39.81 -13.14
N VAL A 555 19.57 -39.77 -12.19
CA VAL A 555 19.43 -39.05 -10.93
C VAL A 555 20.34 -37.83 -10.97
N VAL A 556 19.81 -36.65 -10.66
CA VAL A 556 20.55 -35.39 -10.63
C VAL A 556 20.30 -34.63 -9.33
N PRO A 557 21.33 -34.02 -8.72
CA PRO A 557 22.75 -34.16 -9.04
C PRO A 557 23.28 -35.55 -8.67
N ASN A 558 24.29 -36.03 -9.41
CA ASN A 558 24.99 -37.28 -9.09
C ASN A 558 26.49 -37.10 -9.39
N PRO A 559 27.37 -37.04 -8.37
CA PRO A 559 27.06 -37.20 -6.95
C PRO A 559 26.24 -36.01 -6.39
N TYR A 560 25.36 -36.29 -5.45
CA TYR A 560 24.76 -35.28 -4.60
C TYR A 560 25.77 -34.88 -3.51
N ARG A 561 26.04 -33.59 -3.36
CA ARG A 561 26.99 -33.07 -2.38
C ARG A 561 26.33 -32.10 -1.41
N THR A 562 26.46 -32.34 -0.11
CA THR A 562 25.88 -31.47 0.92
C THR A 562 26.52 -30.08 1.01
N ASP A 563 27.77 -29.96 0.56
CA ASP A 563 28.54 -28.71 0.52
C ASP A 563 28.22 -27.82 -0.68
N ARG A 564 27.26 -28.22 -1.51
CA ARG A 564 26.75 -27.44 -2.64
C ARG A 564 25.36 -26.91 -2.34
N ASP A 565 25.09 -25.73 -2.90
CA ASP A 565 23.79 -25.09 -2.84
C ASP A 565 22.94 -25.52 -4.05
N TYR A 566 21.86 -26.24 -3.78
CA TYR A 566 20.87 -26.68 -4.77
C TYR A 566 19.52 -25.98 -4.60
N THR A 567 19.52 -24.78 -4.01
CA THR A 567 18.34 -23.91 -3.97
C THR A 567 17.99 -23.39 -5.36
N LEU A 568 16.77 -22.88 -5.51
CA LEU A 568 16.25 -22.33 -6.77
C LEU A 568 17.11 -21.17 -7.28
N GLU A 569 17.63 -20.35 -6.37
CA GLU A 569 18.53 -19.23 -6.65
C GLU A 569 19.85 -19.68 -7.29
N SER A 570 20.34 -20.86 -6.90
CA SER A 570 21.55 -21.50 -7.44
C SER A 570 21.25 -22.46 -8.61
N GLY A 571 20.01 -22.47 -9.12
CA GLY A 571 19.60 -23.27 -10.27
C GLY A 571 19.26 -24.73 -9.95
N GLY A 572 19.08 -25.07 -8.67
CA GLY A 572 18.67 -26.40 -8.21
C GLY A 572 17.16 -26.54 -7.98
N TYR A 573 16.77 -27.50 -7.15
CA TYR A 573 15.39 -27.95 -6.96
C TYR A 573 14.97 -28.08 -5.49
N GLU A 574 15.77 -27.60 -4.54
CA GLU A 574 15.54 -27.74 -3.09
C GLU A 574 14.69 -26.61 -2.47
N GLY A 575 13.99 -25.85 -3.29
CA GLY A 575 13.23 -24.67 -2.82
C GLY A 575 14.11 -23.44 -2.65
N LEU A 576 13.55 -22.42 -1.99
CA LEU A 576 14.21 -21.11 -1.83
C LEU A 576 15.18 -21.14 -0.65
N ASN A 577 16.34 -20.52 -0.81
CA ASN A 577 17.34 -20.42 0.26
C ASN A 577 16.77 -19.81 1.55
N SER A 578 15.84 -18.85 1.45
CA SER A 578 15.22 -18.19 2.60
C SER A 578 14.31 -19.10 3.45
N LYS A 579 13.83 -20.21 2.88
CA LYS A 579 12.92 -21.17 3.52
C LYS A 579 13.56 -22.56 3.64
N TRP A 580 14.80 -22.71 3.19
CA TRP A 580 15.49 -23.98 3.11
C TRP A 580 15.98 -24.41 4.49
N ASP A 581 15.85 -25.69 4.77
CA ASP A 581 16.51 -26.38 5.88
C ASP A 581 17.01 -27.76 5.42
N GLU A 582 17.73 -28.46 6.30
CA GLU A 582 18.35 -29.75 6.00
C GLU A 582 17.35 -30.86 5.57
N ASN A 583 16.04 -30.69 5.84
CA ASN A 583 14.99 -31.64 5.44
C ASN A 583 14.52 -31.41 3.99
N HIS A 584 14.87 -30.28 3.38
CA HIS A 584 14.54 -29.94 1.99
C HIS A 584 15.49 -30.58 0.96
N ARG A 585 16.46 -31.38 1.42
CA ARG A 585 17.41 -32.04 0.53
C ARG A 585 16.74 -33.04 -0.39
N VAL A 586 16.91 -32.87 -1.70
CA VAL A 586 16.32 -33.75 -2.72
C VAL A 586 17.32 -34.14 -3.80
N VAL A 587 17.13 -35.33 -4.37
CA VAL A 587 17.61 -35.68 -5.70
C VAL A 587 16.44 -35.75 -6.65
N LYS A 588 16.64 -35.33 -7.90
CA LYS A 588 15.61 -35.40 -8.94
C LYS A 588 15.88 -36.58 -9.86
N PHE A 589 14.91 -37.46 -9.99
CA PHE A 589 14.88 -38.45 -11.07
C PHE A 589 14.38 -37.77 -12.34
N ILE A 590 15.06 -37.97 -13.46
CA ILE A 590 14.74 -37.36 -14.76
C ILE A 590 14.65 -38.41 -15.85
N ASN A 591 13.94 -38.08 -16.94
CA ASN A 591 13.63 -38.98 -18.06
C ASN A 591 12.87 -40.23 -17.61
N LEU A 592 11.98 -40.09 -16.62
CA LEU A 592 11.11 -41.16 -16.18
C LEU A 592 10.08 -41.52 -17.26
N PRO A 593 9.68 -42.80 -17.38
CA PRO A 593 8.45 -43.19 -18.05
C PRO A 593 7.24 -42.47 -17.44
N GLU A 594 6.14 -42.35 -18.20
CA GLU A 594 4.91 -41.68 -17.72
C GLU A 594 4.37 -42.33 -16.45
N LYS A 595 4.37 -43.67 -16.41
CA LYS A 595 4.00 -44.45 -15.21
C LYS A 595 5.10 -45.42 -14.86
N CYS A 596 5.63 -45.31 -13.65
CA CYS A 596 6.65 -46.23 -13.13
C CYS A 596 6.72 -46.23 -11.60
N THR A 597 7.23 -47.31 -11.03
CA THR A 597 7.57 -47.40 -9.60
C THR A 597 9.09 -47.31 -9.44
N ILE A 598 9.54 -46.34 -8.64
CA ILE A 598 10.94 -46.12 -8.28
C ILE A 598 11.17 -46.74 -6.90
N LYS A 599 12.16 -47.62 -6.78
CA LYS A 599 12.62 -48.13 -5.48
C LYS A 599 14.08 -47.76 -5.30
N VAL A 600 14.42 -47.26 -4.12
CA VAL A 600 15.79 -46.88 -3.73
C VAL A 600 16.26 -47.81 -2.62
N PHE A 601 17.48 -48.31 -2.75
CA PHE A 601 18.11 -49.26 -1.84
C PHE A 601 19.47 -48.76 -1.35
N SER A 602 19.84 -49.17 -0.12
CA SER A 602 21.22 -49.06 0.37
C SER A 602 22.13 -50.04 -0.39
N LEU A 603 23.46 -49.86 -0.32
CA LEU A 603 24.40 -50.83 -0.89
C LEU A 603 24.30 -52.23 -0.24
N ALA A 604 23.80 -52.31 1.00
CA ALA A 604 23.53 -53.56 1.71
C ALA A 604 22.23 -54.25 1.25
N GLY A 605 21.42 -53.59 0.40
CA GLY A 605 20.15 -54.11 -0.12
C GLY A 605 18.92 -53.71 0.69
N ASP A 606 19.05 -52.86 1.70
CA ASP A 606 17.91 -52.38 2.49
C ASP A 606 17.05 -51.45 1.62
N LEU A 607 15.73 -51.68 1.62
CA LEU A 607 14.79 -50.76 0.98
C LEU A 607 14.74 -49.45 1.76
N VAL A 608 15.09 -48.36 1.09
CA VAL A 608 15.12 -47.01 1.64
C VAL A 608 13.80 -46.29 1.42
N ARG A 609 13.28 -46.39 0.19
CA ARG A 609 12.06 -45.69 -0.25
C ARG A 609 11.45 -46.31 -1.51
N THR A 610 10.12 -46.38 -1.54
CA THR A 610 9.31 -46.66 -2.72
C THR A 610 8.52 -45.42 -3.13
N ILE A 611 8.51 -45.09 -4.42
CA ILE A 611 7.77 -43.96 -5.00
C ILE A 611 7.00 -44.45 -6.22
N ASP A 612 5.70 -44.15 -6.27
CA ASP A 612 4.89 -44.35 -7.45
C ASP A 612 4.82 -43.04 -8.24
N HIS A 613 5.31 -43.08 -9.48
CA HIS A 613 5.28 -41.95 -10.41
C HIS A 613 4.20 -42.20 -11.46
N ASP A 614 3.25 -41.27 -11.57
CA ASP A 614 2.11 -41.34 -12.47
C ASP A 614 2.12 -40.24 -13.55
N GLY A 615 3.23 -39.51 -13.64
CA GLY A 615 3.39 -38.41 -14.59
C GLY A 615 2.57 -37.17 -14.24
N GLY A 616 1.89 -37.12 -13.10
CA GLY A 616 1.06 -36.01 -12.65
C GLY A 616 -0.37 -36.02 -13.20
N GLY A 617 -0.79 -37.08 -13.91
CA GLY A 617 -2.19 -37.32 -14.28
C GLY A 617 -2.86 -36.33 -15.24
N GLY A 618 -2.13 -35.34 -15.77
CA GLY A 618 -2.65 -34.31 -16.68
C GLY A 618 -2.48 -34.64 -18.17
N ALA A 619 -2.97 -33.76 -19.05
CA ALA A 619 -2.82 -33.88 -20.51
C ALA A 619 -1.36 -33.88 -21.00
N PHE A 620 -0.41 -33.48 -20.13
CA PHE A 620 1.02 -33.45 -20.40
C PHE A 620 1.77 -34.16 -19.26
N PRO A 621 2.06 -35.46 -19.39
CA PRO A 621 2.75 -36.19 -18.34
C PRO A 621 4.19 -35.71 -18.16
N THR A 622 4.65 -35.73 -16.92
CA THR A 622 6.00 -35.31 -16.52
C THR A 622 6.96 -36.50 -16.45
N GLY A 623 8.20 -36.30 -16.89
CA GLY A 623 9.29 -37.27 -16.83
C GLY A 623 10.26 -37.01 -15.69
N ASP A 624 9.87 -36.27 -14.64
CA ASP A 624 10.70 -36.04 -13.47
C ASP A 624 9.96 -36.17 -12.14
N HIS A 625 10.72 -36.52 -11.09
CA HIS A 625 10.22 -36.67 -9.73
C HIS A 625 11.29 -36.26 -8.71
N ASN A 626 10.94 -35.37 -7.77
CA ASN A 626 11.81 -34.99 -6.65
C ASN A 626 11.71 -36.01 -5.52
N VAL A 627 12.85 -36.56 -5.10
CA VAL A 627 12.93 -37.56 -4.03
C VAL A 627 13.72 -36.97 -2.86
N THR A 628 13.09 -36.88 -1.69
CA THR A 628 13.75 -36.41 -0.47
C THR A 628 14.82 -37.38 -0.02
N LEU A 629 15.92 -36.85 0.54
CA LEU A 629 17.01 -37.64 1.11
C LEU A 629 16.67 -38.13 2.53
N LEU A 630 15.45 -38.62 2.70
CA LEU A 630 14.91 -39.22 3.91
C LEU A 630 14.45 -40.66 3.60
N SER A 631 14.70 -41.60 4.51
CA SER A 631 14.08 -42.93 4.46
C SER A 631 12.55 -42.87 4.59
N GLU A 632 11.85 -43.98 4.38
CA GLU A 632 10.42 -44.12 4.70
C GLU A 632 10.10 -43.82 6.17
N SER A 633 11.06 -44.03 7.06
CA SER A 633 10.98 -43.71 8.48
C SER A 633 11.39 -42.27 8.83
N ASN A 634 11.47 -41.37 7.84
CA ASN A 634 11.86 -39.96 7.97
C ASN A 634 13.25 -39.74 8.62
N ARG A 635 14.20 -40.65 8.39
CA ARG A 635 15.60 -40.48 8.81
C ARG A 635 16.46 -40.01 7.64
N ALA A 636 17.34 -39.05 7.88
CA ALA A 636 18.27 -38.56 6.87
C ALA A 636 19.21 -39.67 6.37
N LEU A 637 19.42 -39.72 5.06
CA LEU A 637 20.33 -40.66 4.41
C LEU A 637 21.80 -40.28 4.67
N ALA A 638 22.65 -41.28 4.90
CA ALA A 638 24.09 -41.10 5.14
C ALA A 638 24.88 -40.98 3.82
N SER A 639 26.16 -40.59 3.92
CA SER A 639 27.07 -40.67 2.78
C SER A 639 27.23 -42.11 2.30
N GLY A 640 27.14 -42.34 0.99
CA GLY A 640 27.24 -43.69 0.44
C GLY A 640 26.75 -43.82 -1.00
N ILE A 641 26.87 -45.04 -1.53
CA ILE A 641 26.32 -45.42 -2.84
C ILE A 641 24.92 -46.02 -2.61
N TYR A 642 23.95 -45.51 -3.35
CA TYR A 642 22.58 -45.98 -3.36
C TYR A 642 22.24 -46.57 -4.73
N ILE A 643 21.46 -47.64 -4.72
CA ILE A 643 21.00 -48.33 -5.93
C ILE A 643 19.52 -47.98 -6.12
N PHE A 644 19.09 -47.76 -7.36
CA PHE A 644 17.68 -47.58 -7.66
C PHE A 644 17.21 -48.56 -8.72
N THR A 645 15.94 -48.93 -8.67
CA THR A 645 15.23 -49.62 -9.75
C THR A 645 14.03 -48.80 -10.18
N VAL A 646 13.84 -48.63 -11.48
CA VAL A 646 12.62 -48.06 -12.07
C VAL A 646 11.91 -49.14 -12.86
N GLU A 647 10.73 -49.53 -12.40
CA GLU A 647 9.88 -50.52 -13.02
C GLU A 647 8.76 -49.83 -13.80
N SER A 648 8.65 -50.13 -15.09
CA SER A 648 7.66 -49.53 -15.99
C SER A 648 7.18 -50.53 -17.05
N ALA A 649 6.23 -50.12 -17.88
CA ALA A 649 5.79 -50.91 -19.03
C ALA A 649 6.91 -51.24 -20.03
N PHE A 650 8.03 -50.51 -20.01
CA PHE A 650 9.18 -50.73 -20.88
C PHE A 650 10.22 -51.70 -20.28
N GLY A 651 9.99 -52.21 -19.07
CA GLY A 651 10.91 -53.08 -18.33
C GLY A 651 11.46 -52.43 -17.05
N VAL A 652 12.46 -53.09 -16.45
CA VAL A 652 13.12 -52.65 -15.21
C VAL A 652 14.49 -52.07 -15.54
N GLN A 653 14.71 -50.81 -15.17
CA GLN A 653 16.03 -50.16 -15.22
C GLN A 653 16.65 -50.16 -13.83
N THR A 654 17.91 -50.57 -13.71
CA THR A 654 18.70 -50.42 -12.49
C THR A 654 19.78 -49.36 -12.69
N GLY A 655 20.01 -48.51 -11.69
CA GLY A 655 21.08 -47.53 -11.69
C GLY A 655 21.61 -47.24 -10.29
N LYS A 656 22.54 -46.29 -10.19
CA LYS A 656 23.14 -45.89 -8.92
C LYS A 656 23.35 -44.39 -8.83
N PHE A 657 23.32 -43.86 -7.62
CA PHE A 657 23.71 -42.49 -7.31
C PHE A 657 24.49 -42.43 -5.99
N VAL A 658 25.24 -41.36 -5.82
CA VAL A 658 26.14 -41.19 -4.68
C VAL A 658 25.72 -39.97 -3.87
N ILE A 659 25.71 -40.10 -2.54
CA ILE A 659 25.56 -38.98 -1.60
C ILE A 659 26.91 -38.76 -0.89
N ILE A 660 27.38 -37.52 -0.90
CA ILE A 660 28.58 -37.06 -0.20
C ILE A 660 28.13 -36.00 0.81
N ARG A 661 28.14 -36.33 2.11
CA ARG A 661 27.85 -35.39 3.19
C ARG A 661 29.08 -34.69 3.75
#